data_AF-A0A8J7WW38-F1
#
_entry.id   AF-A0A8J7WW38-F1
#
_cell.length_a   1.000
_cell.length_b   1.000
_cell.length_c   1.000
_cell.angle_alpha   90.00
_cell.angle_beta   90.00
_cell.angle_gamma   90.00
#
_symmetry.space_group_name_H-M   'P 1'
#
loop_
_entity.id
_entity.type
_entity.pdbx_description
1 polymer ?
#
loop_
_entity_poly.entity_id
_entity_poly.type
_entity_poly.pdbx_seq_one_letter_code
_entity_poly.pdbx_strand_id
1 'polypeptide(L)'
;MSGTKGFPSSGDYCDALQDVRSAILDPELAGCAVQTTKLGLPRVISGNFAGVFDAQTAAGRRVAVKCFTRDVPHQHERYRQIDAALKDAPGRWKVDFRYVESGIRVRGRPYPILVMEWIRAQPLITWIDAHLADTGALAALAGRFADMVGDLESAGLAHGDLQHGNLLVTATGELKLIDYDGMYVPALSHLPATELGHANYQHPRRRQADYGPWLDRFSARVIHASLCALAEQPDLWRRLHLAGGEFLLLQKVDLADPSASRAFAELAGAGDATRARAAELADLVGKPLARIPPLAPALSPSQAPATTRASAPPSWLAEVAAAARPAASRAASGHGGWLDDHVPPPQPVRLARPPRLVRLGWYVNVALVFLVVAVAVAVPVLAAAAPIALVSSFAVWWLHFARLDSTRAHKAARAELEAARRGQRDIEREYQQALTGRRSSDEAFQRDLAAVNTERTAIDRDCAAQCARIDLDRDTRLAGLVRERASLDVWKRAETARRSDEQRKAHLAASLARHRLDGAQVPGIGRTIRAELAAYGIATAADFLGIQINPGFNGQNSTALILRKDHQLVKVPQVGEVRARALDAWRRDLRDAAVKKVPKDLDVTVTKAVEAEAGKRTAQFADRERQLKCDADDRRRAALARARTAQETLVAREQGVRADRAAASVSLDRAAADLTARRSQQLRLVGTLQRTVSGFEGTGLPHYLAALTTGRF
;
A
#
# COMPACT_ATOMS: atom_id res chain seq x y z
N MET A 1 -30.04 23.19 -0.69
CA MET A 1 -28.80 22.57 -1.19
C MET A 1 -27.62 23.12 -0.40
N SER A 2 -27.25 22.49 0.72
CA SER A 2 -26.03 22.83 1.48
C SER A 2 -24.90 21.95 0.95
N GLY A 3 -24.16 22.45 -0.04
CA GLY A 3 -23.03 21.72 -0.61
C GLY A 3 -21.96 21.47 0.46
N THR A 4 -21.66 20.20 0.73
CA THR A 4 -20.51 19.77 1.52
C THR A 4 -19.24 20.42 0.95
N LYS A 5 -18.68 21.39 1.69
CA LYS A 5 -17.43 22.09 1.35
C LYS A 5 -16.27 21.09 1.51
N GLY A 6 -15.81 20.50 0.41
CA GLY A 6 -14.63 19.61 0.44
C GLY A 6 -13.32 20.38 0.58
N PHE A 7 -12.36 19.82 1.30
CA PHE A 7 -10.96 20.26 1.28
C PHE A 7 -10.35 20.03 -0.12
N PRO A 8 -9.35 20.85 -0.54
CA PRO A 8 -8.66 20.68 -1.82
C PRO A 8 -7.88 19.36 -1.89
N SER A 9 -7.75 18.81 -3.10
CA SER A 9 -6.86 17.68 -3.36
C SER A 9 -5.38 18.12 -3.40
N SER A 10 -4.44 17.17 -3.30
CA SER A 10 -3.01 17.47 -3.50
C SER A 10 -2.72 18.12 -4.86
N GLY A 11 -3.49 17.75 -5.91
CA GLY A 11 -3.41 18.39 -7.22
C GLY A 11 -3.85 19.86 -7.20
N ASP A 12 -4.94 20.16 -6.49
CA ASP A 12 -5.42 21.54 -6.34
C ASP A 12 -4.41 22.43 -5.61
N TYR A 13 -3.70 21.87 -4.62
CA TYR A 13 -2.60 22.56 -3.95
C TYR A 13 -1.38 22.74 -4.86
N CYS A 14 -1.01 21.73 -5.64
CA CYS A 14 0.04 21.87 -6.65
C CYS A 14 -0.28 22.99 -7.63
N ASP A 15 -1.52 23.07 -8.13
CA ASP A 15 -1.96 24.12 -9.04
C ASP A 15 -1.87 25.50 -8.41
N ALA A 16 -2.34 25.66 -7.17
CA ALA A 16 -2.24 26.92 -6.45
C ALA A 16 -0.77 27.34 -6.25
N LEU A 17 0.09 26.41 -5.86
CA LEU A 17 1.51 26.67 -5.59
C LEU A 17 2.37 26.91 -6.83
N GLN A 18 1.82 26.81 -8.05
CA GLN A 18 2.49 27.33 -9.25
C GLN A 18 2.64 28.86 -9.21
N ASP A 19 1.72 29.56 -8.52
CA ASP A 19 1.82 30.99 -8.21
C ASP A 19 1.82 31.19 -6.67
N VAL A 20 2.96 30.92 -6.06
CA VAL A 20 3.15 31.00 -4.61
C VAL A 20 2.75 32.38 -4.04
N ARG A 21 2.95 33.46 -4.80
CA ARG A 21 2.67 34.83 -4.35
C ARG A 21 1.18 35.09 -4.13
N SER A 22 0.31 34.49 -4.95
CA SER A 22 -1.14 34.63 -4.79
C SER A 22 -1.75 33.54 -3.90
N ALA A 23 -1.11 32.37 -3.83
CA ALA A 23 -1.59 31.25 -3.04
C ALA A 23 -1.25 31.36 -1.55
N ILE A 24 -0.02 31.70 -1.17
CA ILE A 24 0.37 31.74 0.25
C ILE A 24 -0.18 32.99 0.93
N LEU A 25 -0.90 32.78 2.03
CA LEU A 25 -1.50 33.84 2.86
C LEU A 25 -0.70 34.10 4.14
N ASP A 26 0.08 33.12 4.58
CA ASP A 26 0.92 33.25 5.76
C ASP A 26 2.07 34.25 5.53
N PRO A 27 2.18 35.34 6.31
CA PRO A 27 3.21 36.37 6.10
C PRO A 27 4.64 35.86 6.20
N GLU A 28 4.94 34.86 7.03
CA GLU A 28 6.30 34.31 7.15
C GLU A 28 6.70 33.45 5.94
N LEU A 29 5.72 32.93 5.21
CA LEU A 29 5.92 32.20 3.97
C LEU A 29 5.75 33.08 2.72
N ALA A 30 5.44 34.37 2.89
CA ALA A 30 5.28 35.28 1.76
C ALA A 30 6.57 35.33 0.93
N GLY A 31 6.45 35.03 -0.37
CA GLY A 31 7.59 34.99 -1.28
C GLY A 31 8.51 33.79 -1.10
N CYS A 32 8.06 32.72 -0.43
CA CYS A 32 8.83 31.48 -0.37
C CYS A 32 9.00 30.84 -1.76
N ALA A 33 10.07 30.05 -1.91
CA ALA A 33 10.30 29.23 -3.09
C ALA A 33 9.95 27.78 -2.78
N VAL A 34 8.97 27.21 -3.48
CA VAL A 34 8.60 25.79 -3.35
C VAL A 34 9.50 24.95 -4.26
N GLN A 35 10.01 23.83 -3.75
CA GLN A 35 10.82 22.92 -4.55
C GLN A 35 9.98 22.31 -5.67
N THR A 36 10.52 22.32 -6.89
CA THR A 36 9.84 21.80 -8.08
C THR A 36 10.42 20.47 -8.56
N THR A 37 9.62 19.73 -9.31
CA THR A 37 10.05 18.58 -10.11
C THR A 37 10.93 19.03 -11.28
N LYS A 38 11.50 18.07 -12.03
CA LYS A 38 12.26 18.36 -13.26
C LYS A 38 11.43 19.07 -14.35
N LEU A 39 10.10 19.00 -14.26
CA LEU A 39 9.16 19.67 -15.16
C LEU A 39 8.77 21.08 -14.69
N GLY A 40 9.37 21.58 -13.60
CA GLY A 40 9.06 22.90 -13.05
C GLY A 40 7.77 22.97 -12.22
N LEU A 41 7.03 21.85 -12.07
CA LEU A 41 5.82 21.78 -11.22
C LEU A 41 6.19 21.61 -9.75
N PRO A 42 5.43 22.18 -8.79
CA PRO A 42 5.64 21.96 -7.36
C PRO A 42 5.73 20.47 -7.02
N ARG A 43 6.77 20.10 -6.26
CA ARG A 43 6.99 18.73 -5.82
C ARG A 43 6.18 18.49 -4.55
N VAL A 44 5.17 17.64 -4.66
CA VAL A 44 4.37 17.18 -3.51
C VAL A 44 4.88 15.83 -3.01
N ILE A 45 4.97 15.70 -1.69
CA ILE A 45 5.06 14.42 -1.00
C ILE A 45 3.64 14.11 -0.52
N SER A 46 2.96 13.21 -1.24
CA SER A 46 1.54 12.91 -1.00
C SER A 46 1.37 11.82 0.05
N GLY A 47 0.56 12.09 1.07
CA GLY A 47 0.03 11.10 2.01
C GLY A 47 -1.49 10.94 1.89
N ASN A 48 -2.07 10.04 2.68
CA ASN A 48 -3.53 9.77 2.67
C ASN A 48 -4.38 10.98 3.12
N PHE A 49 -3.80 11.91 3.89
CA PHE A 49 -4.51 12.99 4.59
C PHE A 49 -3.98 14.40 4.26
N ALA A 50 -2.84 14.51 3.59
CA ALA A 50 -2.23 15.79 3.25
C ALA A 50 -1.24 15.68 2.09
N GLY A 51 -0.99 16.82 1.42
CA GLY A 51 0.19 17.02 0.58
C GLY A 51 1.23 17.86 1.32
N VAL A 52 2.49 17.40 1.35
CA VAL A 52 3.59 18.13 1.98
C VAL A 52 4.50 18.72 0.91
N PHE A 53 4.79 20.01 1.03
CA PHE A 53 5.65 20.76 0.11
C PHE A 53 6.91 21.23 0.83
N ASP A 54 8.05 21.04 0.17
CA ASP A 54 9.33 21.58 0.62
C ASP A 54 9.43 23.02 0.15
N ALA A 55 9.53 23.97 1.08
CA ALA A 55 9.60 25.38 0.79
C ALA A 55 10.82 26.03 1.45
N GLN A 56 11.40 27.01 0.77
CA GLN A 56 12.43 27.88 1.31
C GLN A 56 11.84 29.27 1.52
N THR A 57 11.79 29.73 2.76
CA THR A 57 11.36 31.09 3.12
C THR A 57 12.29 32.14 2.51
N ALA A 58 11.82 33.39 2.40
CA ALA A 58 12.64 34.50 1.93
C ALA A 58 13.90 34.73 2.79
N ALA A 59 13.85 34.35 4.07
CA ALA A 59 15.00 34.37 4.99
C ALA A 59 15.98 33.20 4.79
N GLY A 60 15.77 32.32 3.80
CA GLY A 60 16.62 31.18 3.49
C GLY A 60 16.38 29.93 4.34
N ARG A 61 15.50 30.00 5.36
CA ARG A 61 15.10 28.83 6.18
C ARG A 61 14.25 27.87 5.35
N ARG A 62 14.57 26.58 5.41
CA ARG A 62 13.82 25.50 4.75
C ARG A 62 12.75 24.95 5.70
N VAL A 63 11.54 24.77 5.20
CA VAL A 63 10.35 24.37 5.95
C VAL A 63 9.53 23.36 5.15
N ALA A 64 8.79 22.50 5.84
CA ALA A 64 7.76 21.67 5.24
C ALA A 64 6.40 22.36 5.42
N VAL A 65 5.64 22.49 4.34
CA VAL A 65 4.28 23.05 4.35
C VAL A 65 3.30 21.91 4.08
N LYS A 66 2.60 21.46 5.12
CA LYS A 66 1.58 20.42 5.04
C LYS A 66 0.23 21.06 4.76
N CYS A 67 -0.36 20.70 3.63
CA CYS A 67 -1.67 21.14 3.16
C CYS A 67 -2.68 19.99 3.32
N PHE A 68 -3.69 20.19 4.16
CA PHE A 68 -4.67 19.15 4.50
C PHE A 68 -5.59 18.84 3.32
N THR A 69 -5.86 17.57 3.05
CA THR A 69 -6.75 17.15 1.95
C THR A 69 -8.09 16.61 2.44
N ARG A 70 -8.32 16.62 3.76
CA ARG A 70 -9.56 16.19 4.40
C ARG A 70 -9.90 17.11 5.56
N ASP A 71 -11.19 17.23 5.83
CA ASP A 71 -11.69 17.89 7.03
C ASP A 71 -11.55 16.95 8.22
N VAL A 72 -10.89 17.41 9.28
CA VAL A 72 -10.71 16.67 10.54
C VAL A 72 -11.45 17.43 11.65
N PRO A 73 -12.40 16.80 12.36
CA PRO A 73 -13.10 17.45 13.45
C PRO A 73 -12.14 18.01 14.50
N HIS A 74 -12.38 19.26 14.91
CA HIS A 74 -11.60 19.95 15.93
C HIS A 74 -10.10 20.11 15.59
N GLN A 75 -9.72 20.13 14.31
CA GLN A 75 -8.30 20.16 13.90
C GLN A 75 -7.49 21.30 14.53
N HIS A 76 -8.05 22.52 14.54
CA HIS A 76 -7.39 23.67 15.17
C HIS A 76 -7.16 23.46 16.67
N GLU A 77 -8.18 23.01 17.40
CA GLU A 77 -8.09 22.68 18.83
C GLU A 77 -7.02 21.61 19.08
N ARG A 78 -7.01 20.55 18.26
CA ARG A 78 -6.02 19.46 18.37
C ARG A 78 -4.59 19.97 18.27
N TYR A 79 -4.25 20.68 17.19
CA TYR A 79 -2.89 21.20 17.03
C TYR A 79 -2.50 22.20 18.11
N ARG A 80 -3.44 23.04 18.58
CA ARG A 80 -3.18 23.95 19.69
C ARG A 80 -2.80 23.20 20.97
N GLN A 81 -3.54 22.15 21.31
CA GLN A 81 -3.25 21.35 22.51
C GLN A 81 -1.99 20.49 22.35
N ILE A 82 -1.72 19.98 21.15
CA ILE A 82 -0.49 19.23 20.85
C ILE A 82 0.73 20.15 20.98
N ASP A 83 0.70 21.35 20.40
CA ASP A 83 1.80 22.32 20.48
C ASP A 83 2.11 22.68 21.96
N ALA A 84 1.07 22.93 22.76
CA ALA A 84 1.23 23.19 24.19
C ALA A 84 1.89 22.00 24.91
N ALA A 85 1.42 20.77 24.68
CA ALA A 85 1.96 19.58 25.34
C ALA A 85 3.41 19.27 24.91
N LEU A 86 3.77 19.50 23.64
CA LEU A 86 5.11 19.24 23.13
C LEU A 86 6.16 20.21 23.68
N LYS A 87 5.77 21.45 23.99
CA LYS A 87 6.68 22.44 24.63
C LYS A 87 7.17 21.97 26.00
N ASP A 88 6.29 21.29 26.75
CA ASP A 88 6.60 20.81 28.10
C ASP A 88 7.21 19.40 28.13
N ALA A 89 7.08 18.64 27.04
CA ALA A 89 7.60 17.28 26.97
C ALA A 89 9.15 17.24 26.96
N PRO A 90 9.79 16.21 27.53
CA PRO A 90 11.24 16.01 27.44
C PRO A 90 11.66 15.48 26.05
N GLY A 91 12.95 15.55 25.75
CA GLY A 91 13.55 14.90 24.58
C GLY A 91 13.75 15.77 23.34
N ARG A 92 14.71 15.38 22.50
CA ARG A 92 15.07 16.09 21.25
C ARG A 92 14.37 15.54 20.02
N TRP A 93 13.51 14.54 20.18
CA TRP A 93 12.79 13.88 19.09
C TRP A 93 11.68 14.72 18.48
N LYS A 94 11.23 15.76 19.19
CA LYS A 94 10.18 16.68 18.75
C LYS A 94 10.63 17.51 17.55
N VAL A 95 9.67 17.86 16.71
CA VAL A 95 9.81 18.77 15.58
C VAL A 95 8.84 19.91 15.78
N ASP A 96 9.37 21.13 15.78
CA ASP A 96 8.54 22.32 15.96
C ASP A 96 7.61 22.52 14.75
N PHE A 97 6.40 22.96 15.05
CA PHE A 97 5.40 23.28 14.04
C PHE A 97 4.57 24.51 14.40
N ARG A 98 3.93 25.09 13.38
CA ARG A 98 2.98 26.18 13.51
C ARG A 98 1.73 25.87 12.68
N TYR A 99 0.58 25.83 13.34
CA TYR A 99 -0.71 25.74 12.66
C TYR A 99 -1.18 27.12 12.22
N VAL A 100 -1.50 27.27 10.94
CA VAL A 100 -1.98 28.53 10.37
C VAL A 100 -3.37 28.30 9.79
N GLU A 101 -4.39 28.84 10.46
CA GLU A 101 -5.81 28.59 10.13
C GLU A 101 -6.21 29.07 8.73
N SER A 102 -5.57 30.14 8.25
CA SER A 102 -5.77 30.70 6.91
C SER A 102 -4.42 30.90 6.22
N GLY A 103 -3.71 29.81 5.95
CA GLY A 103 -2.32 29.89 5.44
C GLY A 103 -2.17 29.77 3.93
N ILE A 104 -3.15 29.17 3.23
CA ILE A 104 -3.10 29.02 1.76
C ILE A 104 -4.46 29.29 1.12
N ARG A 105 -4.45 29.91 -0.07
CA ARG A 105 -5.62 30.17 -0.90
C ARG A 105 -5.66 29.18 -2.05
N VAL A 106 -6.74 28.42 -2.17
CA VAL A 106 -6.98 27.50 -3.28
C VAL A 106 -8.36 27.79 -3.86
N ARG A 107 -8.43 27.99 -5.19
CA ARG A 107 -9.68 28.34 -5.89
C ARG A 107 -10.43 29.52 -5.21
N GLY A 108 -9.67 30.53 -4.79
CA GLY A 108 -10.21 31.75 -4.16
C GLY A 108 -10.61 31.63 -2.69
N ARG A 109 -10.47 30.47 -2.05
CA ARG A 109 -10.83 30.24 -0.63
C ARG A 109 -9.61 29.97 0.25
N PRO A 110 -9.55 30.48 1.49
CA PRO A 110 -8.48 30.18 2.44
C PRO A 110 -8.68 28.77 3.04
N TYR A 111 -7.56 28.08 3.27
CA TYR A 111 -7.49 26.77 3.94
C TYR A 111 -6.33 26.76 4.96
N PRO A 112 -6.45 25.94 6.01
CA PRO A 112 -5.40 25.80 6.99
C PRO A 112 -4.20 25.05 6.43
N ILE A 113 -3.02 25.38 6.95
CA ILE A 113 -1.76 24.65 6.71
C ILE A 113 -1.02 24.43 8.01
N LEU A 114 -0.14 23.43 8.03
CA LEU A 114 0.85 23.25 9.07
C LEU A 114 2.24 23.56 8.50
N VAL A 115 2.98 24.44 9.16
CA VAL A 115 4.35 24.79 8.80
C VAL A 115 5.30 24.12 9.80
N MET A 116 6.24 23.32 9.32
CA MET A 116 7.17 22.56 10.15
C MET A 116 8.61 22.84 9.74
N GLU A 117 9.56 22.64 10.67
CA GLU A 117 10.97 22.65 10.31
C GLU A 117 11.29 21.53 9.29
N TRP A 118 12.04 21.86 8.23
CA TRP A 118 12.55 20.82 7.33
C TRP A 118 13.76 20.12 7.96
N ILE A 119 13.51 18.93 8.51
CA ILE A 119 14.55 18.14 9.15
C ILE A 119 15.45 17.48 8.09
N ARG A 120 16.77 17.65 8.24
CA ARG A 120 17.78 16.91 7.46
C ARG A 120 17.98 15.50 8.04
N ALA A 121 17.05 14.62 7.74
CA ALA A 121 17.05 13.23 8.20
C ALA A 121 16.55 12.28 7.10
N GLN A 122 16.79 10.99 7.29
CA GLN A 122 16.33 9.91 6.40
C GLN A 122 15.18 9.15 7.06
N PRO A 123 14.17 8.67 6.30
CA PRO A 123 13.15 7.77 6.84
C PRO A 123 13.77 6.50 7.44
N LEU A 124 13.15 5.93 8.47
CA LEU A 124 13.68 4.81 9.25
C LEU A 124 14.10 3.61 8.38
N ILE A 125 13.26 3.19 7.42
CA ILE A 125 13.56 2.06 6.51
C ILE A 125 14.82 2.35 5.70
N THR A 126 14.91 3.54 5.09
CA THR A 126 16.07 3.93 4.28
C THR A 126 17.35 4.00 5.13
N TRP A 127 17.23 4.43 6.38
CA TRP A 127 18.35 4.42 7.31
C TRP A 127 18.77 2.99 7.65
N ILE A 128 17.83 2.09 7.97
CA ILE A 128 18.10 0.68 8.24
C ILE A 128 18.81 0.03 7.04
N ASP A 129 18.29 0.19 5.82
CA ASP A 129 18.87 -0.35 4.59
C ASP A 129 20.35 0.01 4.43
N ALA A 130 20.71 1.25 4.77
CA ALA A 130 22.08 1.75 4.68
C ALA A 130 23.00 1.27 5.82
N HIS A 131 22.45 0.77 6.92
CA HIS A 131 23.19 0.44 8.15
C HIS A 131 23.02 -1.02 8.60
N LEU A 132 22.52 -1.93 7.75
CA LEU A 132 22.37 -3.36 8.09
C LEU A 132 23.67 -4.02 8.55
N ALA A 133 24.81 -3.61 8.01
CA ALA A 133 26.11 -4.14 8.41
C ALA A 133 26.63 -3.57 9.74
N ASP A 134 26.03 -2.51 10.26
CA ASP A 134 26.43 -1.84 11.50
C ASP A 134 25.45 -2.18 12.63
N THR A 135 25.66 -3.35 13.23
CA THR A 135 24.84 -3.85 14.35
C THR A 135 24.91 -2.95 15.58
N GLY A 136 26.04 -2.25 15.79
CA GLY A 136 26.20 -1.28 16.87
C GLY A 136 25.32 -0.05 16.67
N ALA A 137 25.26 0.48 15.44
CA ALA A 137 24.36 1.59 15.12
C ALA A 137 22.88 1.18 15.24
N LEU A 138 22.51 -0.03 14.81
CA LEU A 138 21.15 -0.57 14.99
C LEU A 138 20.78 -0.72 16.47
N ALA A 139 21.68 -1.25 17.30
CA ALA A 139 21.46 -1.36 18.74
C ALA A 139 21.33 0.02 19.42
N ALA A 140 22.18 0.97 19.04
CA ALA A 140 22.12 2.33 19.56
C ALA A 140 20.83 3.05 19.13
N LEU A 141 20.35 2.80 17.90
CA LEU A 141 19.06 3.32 17.44
C LEU A 141 17.89 2.69 18.21
N ALA A 142 17.94 1.38 18.49
CA ALA A 142 16.95 0.70 19.33
C ALA A 142 16.88 1.33 20.73
N GLY A 143 18.04 1.63 21.34
CA GLY A 143 18.13 2.34 22.61
C GLY A 143 17.51 3.74 22.55
N ARG A 144 17.90 4.55 21.57
CA ARG A 144 17.33 5.90 21.37
C ARG A 144 15.82 5.87 21.09
N PHE A 145 15.33 4.83 20.42
CA PHE A 145 13.91 4.61 20.21
C PHE A 145 13.19 4.32 21.54
N ALA A 146 13.76 3.44 22.38
CA ALA A 146 13.22 3.17 23.70
C ALA A 146 13.19 4.43 24.59
N ASP A 147 14.23 5.27 24.53
CA ASP A 147 14.30 6.54 25.26
C ASP A 147 13.21 7.52 24.78
N MET A 148 13.04 7.66 23.46
CA MET A 148 11.96 8.50 22.88
C MET A 148 10.57 8.02 23.30
N VAL A 149 10.33 6.71 23.32
CA VAL A 149 9.06 6.14 23.81
C VAL A 149 8.89 6.38 25.32
N GLY A 150 9.99 6.30 26.08
CA GLY A 150 10.01 6.66 27.51
C GLY A 150 9.66 8.12 27.76
N ASP A 151 10.19 9.04 26.95
CA ASP A 151 9.87 10.47 27.01
C ASP A 151 8.36 10.70 26.78
N LEU A 152 7.78 10.07 25.73
CA LEU A 152 6.34 10.13 25.44
C LEU A 152 5.51 9.62 26.63
N GLU A 153 5.83 8.45 27.16
CA GLU A 153 5.13 7.83 28.28
C GLU A 153 5.22 8.70 29.54
N SER A 154 6.39 9.27 29.84
CA SER A 154 6.60 10.14 31.01
C SER A 154 5.80 11.44 30.94
N ALA A 155 5.56 11.95 29.72
CA ALA A 155 4.75 13.12 29.48
C ALA A 155 3.24 12.80 29.32
N GLY A 156 2.85 11.53 29.42
CA GLY A 156 1.45 11.09 29.22
C GLY A 156 0.97 11.27 27.78
N LEU A 157 1.88 11.23 26.81
CA LEU A 157 1.61 11.45 25.39
C LEU A 157 1.63 10.12 24.64
N ALA A 158 0.82 10.04 23.58
CA ALA A 158 0.97 8.99 22.58
C ALA A 158 0.83 9.60 21.19
N HIS A 159 1.72 9.28 20.27
CA HIS A 159 1.67 9.66 18.86
C HIS A 159 0.40 9.20 18.14
N GLY A 160 -0.11 8.01 18.45
CA GLY A 160 -1.33 7.47 17.86
C GLY A 160 -1.20 6.93 16.42
N ASP A 161 -0.13 7.26 15.70
CA ASP A 161 0.31 6.55 14.50
C ASP A 161 1.82 6.25 14.52
N LEU A 162 2.32 5.65 15.61
CA LEU A 162 3.75 5.33 15.71
C LEU A 162 4.12 4.20 14.73
N GLN A 163 4.85 4.54 13.66
CA GLN A 163 5.23 3.64 12.56
C GLN A 163 6.50 4.15 11.84
N HIS A 164 7.06 3.36 10.91
CA HIS A 164 8.34 3.67 10.24
C HIS A 164 8.32 4.98 9.44
N GLY A 165 7.21 5.32 8.79
CA GLY A 165 7.06 6.53 7.99
C GLY A 165 7.09 7.81 8.80
N ASN A 166 6.77 7.72 10.10
CA ASN A 166 6.74 8.85 11.04
C ASN A 166 8.03 8.99 11.85
N LEU A 167 9.02 8.14 11.59
CA LEU A 167 10.32 8.14 12.25
C LEU A 167 11.42 8.50 11.27
N LEU A 168 12.07 9.63 11.50
CA LEU A 168 13.24 10.08 10.76
C LEU A 168 14.51 9.90 11.60
N VAL A 169 15.60 9.53 10.96
CA VAL A 169 16.92 9.38 11.59
C VAL A 169 17.87 10.39 10.99
N THR A 170 18.41 11.26 11.84
CA THR A 170 19.41 12.27 11.46
C THR A 170 20.77 11.61 11.16
N ALA A 171 21.68 12.35 10.52
CA ALA A 171 23.04 11.87 10.27
C ALA A 171 23.83 11.55 11.56
N THR A 172 23.47 12.14 12.70
CA THR A 172 24.05 11.85 14.02
C THR A 172 23.37 10.67 14.72
N GLY A 173 22.36 10.06 14.09
CA GLY A 173 21.60 8.94 14.62
C GLY A 173 20.44 9.33 15.54
N GLU A 174 20.21 10.62 15.81
CA GLU A 174 19.04 11.08 16.59
C GLU A 174 17.73 10.78 15.85
N LEU A 175 16.71 10.34 16.58
CA LEU A 175 15.36 10.14 16.07
C LEU A 175 14.58 11.45 16.08
N LYS A 176 13.78 11.67 15.04
CA LYS A 176 12.82 12.76 14.93
C LYS A 176 11.45 12.17 14.59
N LEU A 177 10.47 12.46 15.42
CA LEU A 177 9.08 11.99 15.27
C LEU A 177 8.29 13.08 14.55
N ILE A 178 7.58 12.70 13.49
CA ILE A 178 6.76 13.61 12.67
C ILE A 178 5.31 13.10 12.59
N ASP A 179 4.41 13.94 12.08
CA ASP A 179 3.00 13.62 11.81
C ASP A 179 2.12 13.43 13.06
N TYR A 180 1.97 14.49 13.85
CA TYR A 180 1.23 14.47 15.12
C TYR A 180 -0.32 14.44 14.99
N ASP A 181 -0.88 14.13 13.82
CA ASP A 181 -2.32 14.21 13.55
C ASP A 181 -3.17 13.25 14.42
N GLY A 182 -2.60 12.08 14.72
CA GLY A 182 -3.19 11.06 15.60
C GLY A 182 -2.88 11.25 17.08
N MET A 183 -2.13 12.29 17.46
CA MET A 183 -1.52 12.38 18.79
C MET A 183 -2.58 12.52 19.90
N TYR A 184 -2.45 11.70 20.93
CA TYR A 184 -3.12 11.84 22.21
C TYR A 184 -2.29 12.75 23.14
N VAL A 185 -2.98 13.75 23.69
CA VAL A 185 -2.50 14.53 24.83
C VAL A 185 -3.63 14.59 25.87
N PRO A 186 -3.34 14.72 27.18
CA PRO A 186 -4.38 14.70 28.21
C PRO A 186 -5.52 15.69 27.98
N ALA A 187 -5.20 16.88 27.46
CA ALA A 187 -6.15 17.94 27.14
C ALA A 187 -7.10 17.62 25.98
N LEU A 188 -6.87 16.54 25.22
CA LEU A 188 -7.74 16.06 24.14
C LEU A 188 -8.52 14.79 24.51
N SER A 189 -8.45 14.34 25.76
CA SER A 189 -9.09 13.08 26.23
C SER A 189 -10.61 13.01 26.04
N HIS A 190 -11.29 14.14 25.84
CA HIS A 190 -12.72 14.23 25.54
C HIS A 190 -13.07 13.97 24.06
N LEU A 191 -12.08 13.94 23.16
CA LEU A 191 -12.27 13.71 21.73
C LEU A 191 -11.95 12.26 21.34
N PRO A 192 -12.53 11.72 20.26
CA PRO A 192 -12.14 10.41 19.73
C PRO A 192 -10.82 10.48 18.95
N ALA A 193 -10.22 9.32 18.67
CA ALA A 193 -9.09 9.24 17.75
C ALA A 193 -9.51 9.67 16.32
N THR A 194 -8.64 10.41 15.64
CA THR A 194 -8.80 10.84 14.24
C THR A 194 -8.54 9.71 13.25
N GLU A 195 -7.67 8.78 13.62
CA GLU A 195 -7.27 7.64 12.82
C GLU A 195 -6.90 6.41 13.66
N LEU A 196 -6.80 5.26 13.00
CA LEU A 196 -6.39 3.99 13.62
C LEU A 196 -4.88 3.73 13.49
N GLY A 197 -4.17 4.56 12.75
CA GLY A 197 -2.77 4.37 12.41
C GLY A 197 -2.49 3.24 11.41
N HIS A 198 -1.21 3.00 11.12
CA HIS A 198 -0.73 2.10 10.10
C HIS A 198 -0.89 0.63 10.51
N ALA A 199 -1.69 -0.14 9.77
CA ALA A 199 -2.14 -1.46 10.19
C ALA A 199 -1.03 -2.50 10.44
N ASN A 200 0.18 -2.32 9.89
CA ASN A 200 1.33 -3.19 10.15
C ASN A 200 1.99 -3.00 11.52
N TYR A 201 1.63 -1.94 12.26
CA TYR A 201 2.18 -1.63 13.58
C TYR A 201 1.14 -1.70 14.68
N GLN A 202 -0.14 -1.65 14.31
CA GLN A 202 -1.23 -1.45 15.23
C GLN A 202 -1.73 -2.75 15.84
N HIS A 203 -2.19 -2.65 17.09
CA HIS A 203 -2.77 -3.79 17.79
C HIS A 203 -4.00 -4.31 17.02
N PRO A 204 -4.15 -5.63 16.77
CA PRO A 204 -5.24 -6.17 15.93
C PRO A 204 -6.66 -5.84 16.42
N ARG A 205 -6.80 -5.53 17.72
CA ARG A 205 -8.08 -5.16 18.34
C ARG A 205 -8.30 -3.65 18.50
N ARG A 206 -7.42 -2.79 17.97
CA ARG A 206 -7.55 -1.32 18.07
C ARG A 206 -8.83 -0.84 17.38
N ARG A 207 -9.54 0.07 18.04
CA ARG A 207 -10.79 0.71 17.58
C ARG A 207 -10.65 2.23 17.66
N GLN A 208 -11.56 2.95 17.01
CA GLN A 208 -11.52 4.42 17.03
C GLN A 208 -11.83 5.02 18.42
N ALA A 209 -12.56 4.27 19.25
CA ALA A 209 -12.82 4.62 20.65
C ALA A 209 -11.58 4.44 21.55
N ASP A 210 -10.56 3.73 21.07
CA ASP A 210 -9.31 3.55 21.79
C ASP A 210 -8.43 4.80 21.60
N TYR A 211 -8.54 5.75 22.52
CA TYR A 211 -7.75 7.00 22.53
C TYR A 211 -7.28 7.32 23.96
N GLY A 212 -5.98 7.17 24.21
CA GLY A 212 -5.40 7.27 25.54
C GLY A 212 -3.87 7.27 25.54
N PRO A 213 -3.23 7.44 26.70
CA PRO A 213 -1.77 7.52 26.80
C PRO A 213 -1.06 6.20 26.49
N TRP A 214 -1.77 5.06 26.55
CA TRP A 214 -1.22 3.73 26.24
C TRP A 214 -1.23 3.40 24.74
N LEU A 215 -1.70 4.31 23.88
CA LEU A 215 -2.08 4.03 22.49
C LEU A 215 -0.96 3.42 21.64
N ASP A 216 0.28 3.83 21.88
CA ASP A 216 1.44 3.37 21.11
C ASP A 216 2.24 2.24 21.78
N ARG A 217 1.83 1.75 22.95
CA ARG A 217 2.63 0.73 23.64
C ARG A 217 2.83 -0.53 22.81
N PHE A 218 1.83 -0.91 22.02
CA PHE A 218 1.97 -2.06 21.11
C PHE A 218 2.87 -1.77 19.90
N SER A 219 2.64 -0.64 19.20
CA SER A 219 3.45 -0.26 18.05
C SER A 219 4.92 -0.03 18.42
N ALA A 220 5.17 0.55 19.59
CA ALA A 220 6.51 0.67 20.17
C ALA A 220 7.17 -0.71 20.35
N ARG A 221 6.45 -1.73 20.82
CA ARG A 221 6.98 -3.09 20.97
C ARG A 221 7.32 -3.71 19.63
N VAL A 222 6.49 -3.52 18.60
CA VAL A 222 6.74 -4.01 17.24
C VAL A 222 8.03 -3.40 16.67
N ILE A 223 8.18 -2.07 16.77
CA ILE A 223 9.34 -1.34 16.23
C ILE A 223 10.60 -1.69 17.00
N HIS A 224 10.55 -1.63 18.34
CA HIS A 224 11.69 -1.92 19.19
C HIS A 224 12.17 -3.38 19.02
N ALA A 225 11.24 -4.35 18.99
CA ALA A 225 11.58 -5.74 18.72
C ALA A 225 12.26 -5.92 17.35
N SER A 226 11.77 -5.21 16.33
CA SER A 226 12.38 -5.24 15.00
C SER A 226 13.81 -4.69 15.00
N LEU A 227 14.05 -3.53 15.62
CA LEU A 227 15.38 -2.93 15.70
C LEU A 227 16.36 -3.80 16.50
N CYS A 228 15.93 -4.37 17.64
CA CYS A 228 16.75 -5.30 18.41
C CYS A 228 17.07 -6.57 17.62
N ALA A 229 16.09 -7.13 16.91
CA ALA A 229 16.28 -8.32 16.10
C ALA A 229 17.27 -8.07 14.95
N LEU A 230 17.23 -6.89 14.33
CA LEU A 230 18.17 -6.49 13.29
C LEU A 230 19.58 -6.24 13.83
N ALA A 231 19.69 -5.70 15.04
CA ALA A 231 21.00 -5.55 15.70
C ALA A 231 21.62 -6.92 16.05
N GLU A 232 20.81 -7.92 16.38
CA GLU A 232 21.27 -9.28 16.68
C GLU A 232 21.53 -10.11 15.42
N GLN A 233 20.62 -10.05 14.44
CA GLN A 233 20.69 -10.77 13.17
C GLN A 233 20.23 -9.90 11.99
N PRO A 234 21.13 -9.13 11.35
CA PRO A 234 20.80 -8.29 10.21
C PRO A 234 20.17 -9.02 9.02
N ASP A 235 20.49 -10.30 8.84
CA ASP A 235 19.97 -11.13 7.75
C ASP A 235 18.45 -11.35 7.81
N LEU A 236 17.82 -11.12 8.97
CA LEU A 236 16.36 -11.09 9.08
C LEU A 236 15.73 -10.04 8.15
N TRP A 237 16.41 -8.92 7.92
CA TRP A 237 15.91 -7.90 6.98
C TRP A 237 15.72 -8.47 5.59
N ARG A 238 16.72 -9.17 5.05
CA ARG A 238 16.64 -9.76 3.70
C ARG A 238 15.60 -10.88 3.59
N ARG A 239 15.32 -11.57 4.70
CA ARG A 239 14.37 -12.71 4.74
C ARG A 239 12.92 -12.27 4.92
N LEU A 240 12.68 -11.20 5.67
CA LEU A 240 11.35 -10.80 6.13
C LEU A 240 10.88 -9.46 5.57
N HIS A 241 11.78 -8.52 5.29
CA HIS A 241 11.43 -7.22 4.72
C HIS A 241 11.35 -7.29 3.19
N LEU A 242 10.33 -6.65 2.62
CA LEU A 242 10.16 -6.51 1.17
C LEU A 242 10.57 -5.11 0.75
N ALA A 243 11.33 -4.98 -0.34
CA ALA A 243 11.71 -3.66 -0.86
C ALA A 243 10.45 -2.83 -1.21
N GLY A 244 10.33 -1.65 -0.60
CA GLY A 244 9.14 -0.79 -0.68
C GLY A 244 7.98 -1.23 0.22
N GLY A 245 8.21 -2.14 1.15
CA GLY A 245 7.24 -2.57 2.15
C GLY A 245 7.03 -1.51 3.23
N GLU A 246 5.78 -1.26 3.58
CA GLU A 246 5.40 -0.33 4.66
C GLU A 246 5.40 -1.03 6.04
N PHE A 247 6.47 -1.76 6.34
CA PHE A 247 6.67 -2.50 7.59
C PHE A 247 8.15 -2.78 7.83
N LEU A 248 8.56 -3.06 9.07
CA LEU A 248 9.93 -3.50 9.36
C LEU A 248 10.06 -5.02 9.12
N LEU A 249 9.92 -5.83 10.18
CA LEU A 249 10.00 -7.30 10.10
C LEU A 249 8.63 -8.00 10.17
N LEU A 250 7.61 -7.31 10.68
CA LEU A 250 6.29 -7.88 10.95
C LEU A 250 5.20 -7.07 10.24
N GLN A 251 4.22 -7.75 9.67
CA GLN A 251 3.06 -7.16 9.00
C GLN A 251 1.78 -7.42 9.79
N LYS A 252 0.69 -6.77 9.38
CA LYS A 252 -0.66 -6.97 9.95
C LYS A 252 -1.05 -8.46 10.01
N VAL A 253 -0.73 -9.23 8.97
CA VAL A 253 -1.07 -10.66 8.89
C VAL A 253 -0.30 -11.48 9.93
N ASP A 254 0.94 -11.11 10.24
CA ASP A 254 1.75 -11.77 11.26
C ASP A 254 1.22 -11.48 12.66
N LEU A 255 0.80 -10.24 12.89
CA LEU A 255 0.23 -9.80 14.16
C LEU A 255 -1.17 -10.36 14.42
N ALA A 256 -1.91 -10.72 13.37
CA ALA A 256 -3.26 -11.30 13.49
C ALA A 256 -3.22 -12.76 13.96
N ASP A 257 -2.23 -13.53 13.51
CA ASP A 257 -1.98 -14.91 13.96
C ASP A 257 -0.46 -15.19 14.08
N PRO A 258 0.14 -14.84 15.23
CA PRO A 258 1.57 -15.09 15.46
C PRO A 258 1.95 -16.57 15.37
N SER A 259 1.02 -17.49 15.63
CA SER A 259 1.30 -18.93 15.65
C SER A 259 1.49 -19.53 14.26
N ALA A 260 0.79 -18.98 13.26
CA ALA A 260 0.90 -19.38 11.85
C ALA A 260 1.90 -18.50 11.06
N SER A 261 2.46 -17.46 11.68
CA SER A 261 3.33 -16.50 11.02
C SER A 261 4.74 -17.04 10.80
N ARG A 262 5.19 -17.00 9.54
CA ARG A 262 6.58 -17.26 9.17
C ARG A 262 7.54 -16.27 9.85
N ALA A 263 7.16 -14.99 9.94
CA ALA A 263 8.01 -13.98 10.54
C ALA A 263 8.27 -14.25 12.03
N PHE A 264 7.23 -14.63 12.79
CA PHE A 264 7.41 -15.05 14.19
C PHE A 264 8.25 -16.32 14.31
N ALA A 265 8.10 -17.29 13.40
CA ALA A 265 8.93 -18.50 13.39
C ALA A 265 10.42 -18.18 13.14
N GLU A 266 10.72 -17.29 12.20
CA GLU A 266 12.10 -16.86 11.89
C GLU A 266 12.71 -16.05 13.05
N LEU A 267 11.92 -15.18 13.70
CA LEU A 267 12.35 -14.46 14.91
C LEU A 267 12.63 -15.41 16.08
N ALA A 268 11.82 -16.44 16.28
CA ALA A 268 12.06 -17.46 17.30
C ALA A 268 13.36 -18.25 17.06
N GLY A 269 13.76 -18.40 15.80
CA GLY A 269 15.01 -19.04 15.38
C GLY A 269 16.26 -18.16 15.43
N ALA A 270 16.12 -16.85 15.63
CA ALA A 270 17.22 -15.89 15.50
C ALA A 270 18.15 -15.79 16.74
N GLY A 271 17.66 -16.10 17.93
CA GLY A 271 18.48 -16.04 19.16
C GLY A 271 17.62 -15.86 20.41
N ASP A 272 18.18 -16.04 21.59
CA ASP A 272 17.40 -16.09 22.84
C ASP A 272 16.72 -14.76 23.15
N ALA A 273 17.41 -13.64 22.93
CA ALA A 273 16.87 -12.31 23.20
C ALA A 273 15.78 -11.92 22.19
N THR A 274 16.00 -12.18 20.90
CA THR A 274 14.98 -11.97 19.86
C THR A 274 13.78 -12.91 20.05
N ARG A 275 14.00 -14.18 20.40
CA ARG A 275 12.95 -15.15 20.71
C ARG A 275 12.09 -14.70 21.88
N ALA A 276 12.70 -14.22 22.96
CA ALA A 276 11.98 -13.72 24.13
C ALA A 276 11.08 -12.53 23.77
N ARG A 277 11.59 -11.58 22.97
CA ARG A 277 10.80 -10.42 22.49
C ARG A 277 9.66 -10.83 21.54
N ALA A 278 9.91 -11.79 20.66
CA ALA A 278 8.88 -12.32 19.77
C ALA A 278 7.77 -13.04 20.55
N ALA A 279 8.14 -13.87 21.54
CA ALA A 279 7.19 -14.53 22.41
C ALA A 279 6.37 -13.53 23.25
N GLU A 280 7.02 -12.49 23.80
CA GLU A 280 6.34 -11.40 24.50
C GLU A 280 5.34 -10.70 23.56
N LEU A 281 5.76 -10.31 22.36
CA LEU A 281 4.89 -9.64 21.40
C LEU A 281 3.68 -10.49 20.99
N ALA A 282 3.88 -11.80 20.80
CA ALA A 282 2.81 -12.74 20.50
C ALA A 282 1.79 -12.84 21.65
N ASP A 283 2.25 -12.84 22.91
CA ASP A 283 1.36 -12.80 24.08
C ASP A 283 0.57 -11.48 24.17
N LEU A 284 1.22 -10.35 23.84
CA LEU A 284 0.57 -9.03 23.88
C LEU A 284 -0.61 -8.89 22.90
N VAL A 285 -0.60 -9.59 21.75
CA VAL A 285 -1.72 -9.60 20.78
C VAL A 285 -3.04 -10.05 21.40
N GLY A 286 -2.97 -10.95 22.39
CA GLY A 286 -4.15 -11.46 23.10
C GLY A 286 -4.71 -10.51 24.16
N LYS A 287 -3.94 -9.48 24.57
CA LYS A 287 -4.27 -8.60 25.69
C LYS A 287 -5.12 -7.39 25.27
N PRO A 288 -5.91 -6.81 26.18
CA PRO A 288 -6.53 -5.51 25.93
C PRO A 288 -5.46 -4.42 25.77
N LEU A 289 -5.67 -3.49 24.83
CA LEU A 289 -4.71 -2.44 24.49
C LEU A 289 -4.27 -1.61 25.71
N ALA A 290 -5.22 -1.22 26.56
CA ALA A 290 -4.97 -0.47 27.80
C ALA A 290 -4.16 -1.25 28.87
N ARG A 291 -4.02 -2.58 28.72
CA ARG A 291 -3.28 -3.46 29.64
C ARG A 291 -1.89 -3.81 29.13
N ILE A 292 -1.50 -3.31 27.96
CA ILE A 292 -0.15 -3.50 27.44
C ILE A 292 0.81 -2.67 28.32
N PRO A 293 1.87 -3.29 28.86
CA PRO A 293 2.83 -2.59 29.69
C PRO A 293 3.67 -1.61 28.86
N PRO A 294 4.09 -0.48 29.44
CA PRO A 294 5.00 0.44 28.76
C PRO A 294 6.31 -0.27 28.39
N LEU A 295 6.99 0.23 27.36
CA LEU A 295 8.33 -0.23 27.03
C LEU A 295 9.29 0.28 28.11
N ALA A 296 10.12 -0.59 28.68
CA ALA A 296 11.14 -0.16 29.63
C ALA A 296 12.16 0.74 28.89
N PRO A 297 12.52 1.92 29.43
CA PRO A 297 13.59 2.72 28.85
C PRO A 297 14.90 1.93 28.87
N ALA A 298 15.83 2.26 27.98
CA ALA A 298 17.14 1.63 27.98
C ALA A 298 17.78 1.89 29.36
N LEU A 299 18.07 0.82 30.11
CA LEU A 299 18.84 0.95 31.36
C LEU A 299 20.11 1.71 31.02
N SER A 300 20.33 2.85 31.68
CA SER A 300 21.61 3.57 31.60
C SER A 300 22.74 2.57 31.81
N PRO A 301 23.89 2.67 31.11
CA PRO A 301 25.02 1.79 31.29
C PRO A 301 25.69 2.07 32.64
N SER A 302 25.05 1.67 33.72
CA SER A 302 25.58 1.65 35.07
C SER A 302 24.80 0.58 35.82
N GLN A 303 25.29 -0.66 35.67
CA GLN A 303 25.08 -1.87 36.47
C GLN A 303 25.05 -3.12 35.58
N ALA A 304 26.21 -3.43 35.01
CA ALA A 304 26.62 -4.81 34.80
C ALA A 304 27.62 -5.17 35.93
N PRO A 305 27.66 -6.41 36.43
CA PRO A 305 28.59 -6.81 37.48
C PRO A 305 30.02 -6.65 36.98
N ALA A 306 30.87 -6.07 37.84
CA ALA A 306 32.29 -5.92 37.59
C ALA A 306 32.95 -7.30 37.47
N THR A 307 33.22 -7.74 36.25
CA THR A 307 34.21 -8.78 35.99
C THR A 307 34.95 -8.51 34.69
N THR A 308 36.27 -8.55 34.82
CA THR A 308 37.31 -8.44 33.78
C THR A 308 37.56 -7.04 33.21
N ARG A 309 38.49 -6.34 33.89
CA ARG A 309 39.35 -5.29 33.30
C ARG A 309 39.93 -5.78 31.96
N ALA A 310 39.46 -5.22 30.86
CA ALA A 310 40.22 -5.17 29.62
C ALA A 310 40.98 -3.83 29.60
N SER A 311 42.30 -3.93 29.60
CA SER A 311 43.26 -2.85 29.45
C SER A 311 42.94 -1.97 28.24
N ALA A 312 43.10 -0.66 28.40
CA ALA A 312 43.16 0.29 27.29
C ALA A 312 44.14 -0.21 26.20
N PRO A 313 43.82 -0.03 24.92
CA PRO A 313 44.72 -0.47 23.86
C PRO A 313 46.05 0.29 23.96
N PRO A 314 47.19 -0.38 23.75
CA PRO A 314 48.49 0.28 23.78
C PRO A 314 48.58 1.36 22.68
N SER A 315 49.26 2.47 22.98
CA SER A 315 49.31 3.70 22.16
C SER A 315 49.75 3.51 20.71
N TRP A 316 50.42 2.41 20.38
CA TRP A 316 50.78 2.08 18.99
C TRP A 316 49.57 1.67 18.12
N LEU A 317 48.47 1.19 18.72
CA LEU A 317 47.21 0.92 18.01
C LEU A 317 46.46 2.21 17.63
N ALA A 318 46.69 3.31 18.35
CA ALA A 318 46.20 4.64 17.96
C ALA A 318 47.00 5.24 16.78
N GLU A 319 48.29 4.90 16.67
CA GLU A 319 49.12 5.26 15.51
C GLU A 319 48.78 4.43 14.26
N VAL A 320 48.44 3.14 14.42
CA VAL A 320 47.97 2.31 13.29
C VAL A 320 46.55 2.70 12.85
N ALA A 321 45.68 3.16 13.76
CA ALA A 321 44.36 3.70 13.41
C ALA A 321 44.42 5.09 12.76
N ALA A 322 45.48 5.87 13.02
CA ALA A 322 45.76 7.10 12.26
C ALA A 322 46.37 6.82 10.87
N ALA A 323 47.03 5.67 10.69
CA ALA A 323 47.60 5.21 9.43
C ALA A 323 46.63 4.38 8.55
N ALA A 324 45.51 3.91 9.11
CA ALA A 324 44.50 3.13 8.40
C ALA A 324 43.17 3.88 8.25
N ARG A 325 43.23 5.11 7.71
CA ARG A 325 42.09 5.64 6.95
C ARG A 325 42.09 4.94 5.58
N PRO A 326 40.97 4.38 5.10
CA PRO A 326 40.89 4.01 3.70
C PRO A 326 41.04 5.30 2.90
N ALA A 327 42.15 5.39 2.15
CA ALA A 327 42.26 6.31 1.05
C ALA A 327 41.08 6.04 0.11
N ALA A 328 40.03 6.85 0.26
CA ALA A 328 38.94 6.91 -0.69
C ALA A 328 39.57 6.98 -2.08
N SER A 329 39.15 6.04 -2.93
CA SER A 329 39.57 5.84 -4.32
C SER A 329 39.76 7.18 -5.05
N ARG A 330 41.00 7.66 -5.05
CA ARG A 330 41.53 8.68 -5.95
C ARG A 330 42.33 7.97 -7.04
N ALA A 331 41.61 7.19 -7.84
CA ALA A 331 42.04 6.71 -9.14
C ALA A 331 40.73 6.48 -9.92
N ALA A 332 40.32 7.29 -10.90
CA ALA A 332 41.06 8.16 -11.78
C ALA A 332 40.25 9.44 -12.08
N SER A 333 40.72 10.59 -11.59
CA SER A 333 40.30 11.92 -12.09
C SER A 333 41.31 13.03 -11.78
N GLY A 334 42.53 12.68 -11.36
CA GLY A 334 43.42 13.63 -10.69
C GLY A 334 44.82 13.75 -11.25
N HIS A 335 45.02 13.69 -12.57
CA HIS A 335 46.25 14.18 -13.22
C HIS A 335 45.88 14.76 -14.60
N GLY A 336 45.42 16.01 -14.63
CA GLY A 336 45.17 16.70 -15.91
C GLY A 336 44.45 18.04 -15.79
N GLY A 337 43.52 18.21 -14.84
CA GLY A 337 42.72 19.44 -14.73
C GLY A 337 43.52 20.68 -14.28
N TRP A 338 44.41 20.52 -13.30
CA TRP A 338 45.20 21.65 -12.76
C TRP A 338 46.33 22.11 -13.69
N LEU A 339 46.81 21.25 -14.60
CA LEU A 339 47.80 21.65 -15.60
C LEU A 339 47.18 22.48 -16.75
N ASP A 340 45.88 22.36 -17.00
CA ASP A 340 45.21 23.09 -18.09
C ASP A 340 44.96 24.57 -17.77
N ASP A 341 44.80 24.92 -16.49
CA ASP A 341 44.62 26.31 -16.03
C ASP A 341 45.94 27.13 -15.98
N HIS A 342 47.09 26.45 -16.16
CA HIS A 342 48.42 27.08 -16.11
C HIS A 342 49.28 26.83 -17.36
N VAL A 343 48.68 26.44 -18.49
CA VAL A 343 49.41 26.37 -19.77
C VAL A 343 49.65 27.80 -20.26
N PRO A 344 50.92 28.25 -20.42
CA PRO A 344 51.21 29.57 -20.96
C PRO A 344 50.60 29.72 -22.38
N PRO A 345 50.16 30.93 -22.77
CA PRO A 345 49.60 31.16 -24.10
C PRO A 345 50.59 30.68 -25.16
N PRO A 346 50.12 30.05 -26.25
CA PRO A 346 51.00 29.52 -27.28
C PRO A 346 51.91 30.64 -27.78
N GLN A 347 53.22 30.39 -27.78
CA GLN A 347 54.16 31.36 -28.33
C GLN A 347 53.80 31.60 -29.80
N PRO A 348 53.63 32.87 -30.23
CA PRO A 348 53.23 33.15 -31.60
C PRO A 348 54.32 32.64 -32.55
N VAL A 349 53.92 31.76 -33.48
CA VAL A 349 54.83 31.25 -34.51
C VAL A 349 55.21 32.40 -35.43
N ARG A 350 56.50 32.73 -35.46
CA ARG A 350 57.04 33.83 -36.27
C ARG A 350 57.17 33.41 -37.73
N LEU A 351 57.01 34.38 -38.63
CA LEU A 351 57.19 34.15 -40.06
C LEU A 351 58.68 34.06 -40.38
N ALA A 352 59.09 33.04 -41.12
CA ALA A 352 60.47 32.94 -41.57
C ALA A 352 60.80 34.13 -42.50
N ARG A 353 61.98 34.74 -42.29
CA ARG A 353 62.44 35.85 -43.13
C ARG A 353 62.66 35.36 -44.57
N PRO A 354 61.97 35.93 -45.57
CA PRO A 354 62.10 35.51 -46.96
C PRO A 354 63.49 35.91 -47.51
N PRO A 355 64.00 35.17 -48.51
CA PRO A 355 65.26 35.48 -49.18
C PRO A 355 65.28 36.92 -49.73
N ARG A 356 66.47 37.53 -49.79
CA ARG A 356 66.64 38.93 -50.25
C ARG A 356 65.99 39.19 -51.61
N LEU A 357 66.07 38.22 -52.53
CA LEU A 357 65.47 38.29 -53.87
C LEU A 357 63.94 38.42 -53.83
N VAL A 358 63.26 37.68 -52.96
CA VAL A 358 61.80 37.71 -52.82
C VAL A 358 61.34 39.06 -52.25
N ARG A 359 62.09 39.63 -51.32
CA ARG A 359 61.80 40.97 -50.75
C ARG A 359 62.06 42.09 -51.75
N LEU A 360 63.17 42.02 -52.48
CA LEU A 360 63.48 42.99 -53.52
C LEU A 360 62.40 42.98 -54.60
N GLY A 361 61.97 41.78 -55.03
CA GLY A 361 60.84 41.61 -55.93
C GLY A 361 59.55 42.24 -55.40
N TRP A 362 59.25 42.09 -54.10
CA TRP A 362 58.10 42.74 -53.46
C TRP A 362 58.16 44.27 -53.52
N TYR A 363 59.28 44.88 -53.12
CA TYR A 363 59.44 46.34 -53.17
C TYR A 363 59.39 46.89 -54.59
N VAL A 364 60.01 46.19 -55.55
CA VAL A 364 59.93 46.51 -56.98
C VAL A 364 58.49 46.44 -57.47
N ASN A 365 57.71 45.44 -57.04
CA ASN A 365 56.30 45.35 -57.39
C ASN A 365 55.46 46.47 -56.80
N VAL A 366 55.64 46.79 -55.51
CA VAL A 366 54.93 47.93 -54.89
C VAL A 366 55.27 49.22 -55.64
N ALA A 367 56.55 49.46 -55.94
CA ALA A 367 56.98 50.60 -56.75
C ALA A 367 56.41 50.56 -58.18
N LEU A 368 56.34 49.39 -58.81
CA LEU A 368 55.75 49.20 -60.14
C LEU A 368 54.24 49.46 -60.12
N VAL A 369 53.51 49.06 -59.08
CA VAL A 369 52.09 49.39 -58.91
C VAL A 369 51.92 50.90 -58.81
N PHE A 370 52.71 51.58 -57.97
CA PHE A 370 52.67 53.05 -57.87
C PHE A 370 53.04 53.72 -59.20
N LEU A 371 54.04 53.19 -59.91
CA LEU A 371 54.45 53.70 -61.22
C LEU A 371 53.37 53.49 -62.27
N VAL A 372 52.73 52.31 -62.31
CA VAL A 372 51.63 52.00 -63.24
C VAL A 372 50.42 52.87 -62.93
N VAL A 373 50.09 53.10 -61.66
CA VAL A 373 49.02 54.03 -61.26
C VAL A 373 49.36 55.48 -61.65
N ALA A 374 50.61 55.91 -61.49
CA ALA A 374 51.07 57.25 -61.87
C ALA A 374 51.13 57.45 -63.39
N VAL A 375 51.54 56.42 -64.15
CA VAL A 375 51.71 56.46 -65.61
C VAL A 375 50.41 56.15 -66.36
N ALA A 376 49.47 55.40 -65.76
CA ALA A 376 48.14 55.16 -66.33
C ALA A 376 47.31 56.45 -66.48
N VAL A 377 47.68 57.53 -65.79
CA VAL A 377 47.11 58.88 -65.97
C VAL A 377 47.68 59.58 -67.22
N ALA A 378 48.82 59.13 -67.76
CA ALA A 378 49.56 59.81 -68.83
C ALA A 378 49.64 59.04 -70.17
N VAL A 379 49.69 57.69 -70.18
CA VAL A 379 49.85 56.90 -71.42
C VAL A 379 49.09 55.56 -71.37
N PRO A 380 48.01 55.38 -72.15
CA PRO A 380 47.19 54.15 -72.12
C PRO A 380 47.88 52.88 -72.64
N VAL A 381 48.92 53.02 -73.48
CA VAL A 381 49.55 51.89 -74.18
C VAL A 381 50.49 51.05 -73.28
N LEU A 382 50.94 51.60 -72.15
CA LEU A 382 51.70 50.84 -71.14
C LEU A 382 50.80 49.95 -70.25
N ALA A 383 49.47 50.02 -70.40
CA ALA A 383 48.51 49.31 -69.55
C ALA A 383 48.34 47.81 -69.86
N ALA A 384 48.83 47.30 -71.01
CA ALA A 384 48.61 45.91 -71.40
C ALA A 384 49.64 44.91 -70.82
N ALA A 385 50.89 45.32 -70.57
CA ALA A 385 51.95 44.45 -70.04
C ALA A 385 52.02 44.45 -68.50
N ALA A 386 51.59 45.53 -67.86
CA ALA A 386 51.63 45.70 -66.41
C ALA A 386 50.79 44.66 -65.62
N PRO A 387 49.55 44.29 -66.03
CA PRO A 387 48.75 43.30 -65.30
C PRO A 387 49.40 41.91 -65.30
N ILE A 388 50.03 41.52 -66.41
CA ILE A 388 50.68 40.21 -66.57
C ILE A 388 51.92 40.11 -65.66
N ALA A 389 52.73 41.17 -65.59
CA ALA A 389 53.88 41.25 -64.69
C ALA A 389 53.45 41.22 -63.21
N LEU A 390 52.37 41.92 -62.86
CA LEU A 390 51.83 41.94 -61.50
C LEU A 390 51.24 40.59 -61.08
N VAL A 391 50.48 39.92 -61.96
CA VAL A 391 49.90 38.59 -61.70
C VAL A 391 50.99 37.52 -61.60
N SER A 392 51.97 37.52 -62.50
CA SER A 392 53.09 36.56 -62.45
C SER A 392 53.96 36.75 -61.20
N SER A 393 54.23 37.99 -60.81
CA SER A 393 54.97 38.26 -59.58
C SER A 393 54.17 37.95 -58.31
N PHE A 394 52.85 38.21 -58.30
CA PHE A 394 51.98 37.77 -57.21
C PHE A 394 51.92 36.25 -57.12
N ALA A 395 51.92 35.53 -58.24
CA ALA A 395 51.98 34.07 -58.26
C ALA A 395 53.29 33.52 -57.70
N VAL A 396 54.44 34.12 -58.01
CA VAL A 396 55.75 33.75 -57.42
C VAL A 396 55.75 33.97 -55.91
N TRP A 397 55.18 35.08 -55.45
CA TRP A 397 55.07 35.40 -54.03
C TRP A 397 54.09 34.49 -53.29
N TRP A 398 52.93 34.19 -53.88
CA TRP A 398 51.95 33.22 -53.39
C TRP A 398 52.55 31.81 -53.31
N LEU A 399 53.30 31.38 -54.33
CA LEU A 399 54.00 30.10 -54.34
C LEU A 399 55.07 30.06 -53.24
N HIS A 400 55.79 31.15 -52.99
CA HIS A 400 56.74 31.25 -51.88
C HIS A 400 56.02 31.17 -50.53
N PHE A 401 54.95 31.95 -50.34
CA PHE A 401 54.12 31.93 -49.13
C PHE A 401 53.53 30.53 -48.87
N ALA A 402 53.02 29.85 -49.90
CA ALA A 402 52.46 28.49 -49.82
C ALA A 402 53.53 27.40 -49.59
N ARG A 403 54.81 27.71 -49.82
CA ARG A 403 55.96 26.82 -49.57
C ARG A 403 56.62 27.06 -48.21
N LEU A 404 56.27 28.12 -47.48
CA LEU A 404 56.78 28.35 -46.13
C LEU A 404 56.38 27.19 -45.21
N ASP A 405 57.33 26.73 -44.40
CA ASP A 405 57.08 25.64 -43.46
C ASP A 405 55.98 26.01 -42.45
N SER A 406 55.90 27.29 -42.06
CA SER A 406 54.86 27.80 -41.15
C SER A 406 53.45 27.75 -41.74
N THR A 407 53.28 27.98 -43.05
CA THR A 407 51.95 27.94 -43.70
C THR A 407 51.50 26.52 -43.98
N ARG A 408 52.43 25.62 -44.35
CA ARG A 408 52.16 24.18 -44.45
C ARG A 408 51.82 23.58 -43.09
N ALA A 409 52.56 23.93 -42.04
CA ALA A 409 52.27 23.52 -40.67
C ALA A 409 50.92 24.04 -40.17
N HIS A 410 50.57 25.30 -40.45
CA HIS A 410 49.25 25.86 -40.12
C HIS A 410 48.11 25.13 -40.85
N LYS A 411 48.28 24.83 -42.15
CA LYS A 411 47.28 24.07 -42.93
C LYS A 411 47.13 22.64 -42.41
N ALA A 412 48.23 21.97 -42.05
CA ALA A 412 48.21 20.63 -41.44
C ALA A 412 47.50 20.65 -40.07
N ALA A 413 47.85 21.60 -39.19
CA ALA A 413 47.23 21.75 -37.87
C ALA A 413 45.71 22.03 -37.96
N ARG A 414 45.26 22.82 -38.95
CA ARG A 414 43.83 23.03 -39.21
C ARG A 414 43.13 21.76 -39.68
N ALA A 415 43.75 21.00 -40.59
CA ALA A 415 43.18 19.74 -41.07
C ALA A 415 43.07 18.70 -39.93
N GLU A 416 44.05 18.64 -39.03
CA GLU A 416 44.03 17.80 -37.82
C GLU A 416 42.92 18.24 -36.84
N LEU A 417 42.77 19.55 -36.60
CA LEU A 417 41.68 20.08 -35.76
C LEU A 417 40.30 19.75 -36.33
N GLU A 418 40.12 19.88 -37.65
CA GLU A 418 38.87 19.51 -38.31
C GLU A 418 38.58 18.01 -38.23
N ALA A 419 39.61 17.16 -38.38
CA ALA A 419 39.48 15.72 -38.19
C ALA A 419 39.10 15.36 -36.75
N ALA A 420 39.74 15.99 -35.75
CA ALA A 420 39.41 15.80 -34.34
C ALA A 420 37.97 16.24 -34.02
N ARG A 421 37.52 17.38 -34.59
CA ARG A 421 36.13 17.86 -34.46
C ARG A 421 35.11 16.94 -35.13
N ARG A 422 35.45 16.28 -36.23
CA ARG A 422 34.60 15.23 -36.83
C ARG A 422 34.46 14.05 -35.86
N GLY A 423 35.57 13.53 -35.32
CA GLY A 423 35.55 12.46 -34.32
C GLY A 423 34.77 12.84 -33.05
N GLN A 424 34.79 14.11 -32.63
CA GLN A 424 33.96 14.59 -31.52
C GLN A 424 32.46 14.48 -31.81
N ARG A 425 32.03 14.82 -33.04
CA ARG A 425 30.61 14.71 -33.44
C ARG A 425 30.17 13.25 -33.50
N ASP A 426 31.04 12.37 -33.97
CA ASP A 426 30.74 10.93 -34.06
C ASP A 426 30.59 10.31 -32.67
N ILE A 427 31.51 10.61 -31.73
CA ILE A 427 31.40 10.17 -30.32
C ILE A 427 30.13 10.74 -29.65
N GLU A 428 29.78 12.00 -29.92
CA GLU A 428 28.54 12.59 -29.38
C GLU A 428 27.30 11.88 -29.93
N ARG A 429 27.28 11.50 -31.22
CA ARG A 429 26.17 10.72 -31.81
C ARG A 429 26.05 9.34 -31.15
N GLU A 430 27.15 8.63 -30.98
CA GLU A 430 27.18 7.32 -30.28
C GLU A 430 26.67 7.46 -28.83
N TYR A 431 27.08 8.53 -28.14
CA TYR A 431 26.60 8.82 -26.78
C TYR A 431 25.09 9.07 -26.72
N GLN A 432 24.53 9.85 -27.65
CA GLN A 432 23.08 10.08 -27.74
C GLN A 432 22.30 8.80 -28.10
N GLN A 433 22.86 7.95 -28.97
CA GLN A 433 22.29 6.63 -29.27
C GLN A 433 22.28 5.72 -28.04
N ALA A 434 23.35 5.70 -27.24
CA ALA A 434 23.40 4.94 -26.00
C ALA A 434 22.36 5.43 -24.97
N LEU A 435 22.17 6.75 -24.85
CA LEU A 435 21.15 7.34 -23.95
C LEU A 435 19.72 6.98 -24.37
N THR A 436 19.43 7.01 -25.67
CA THR A 436 18.11 6.61 -26.18
C THR A 436 17.86 5.12 -26.00
N GLY A 437 18.87 4.28 -26.21
CA GLY A 437 18.81 2.83 -25.90
C GLY A 437 18.57 2.55 -24.42
N ARG A 438 19.15 3.35 -23.51
CA ARG A 438 18.88 3.23 -22.06
C ARG A 438 17.42 3.55 -21.74
N ARG A 439 16.87 4.63 -22.31
CA ARG A 439 15.47 5.01 -22.09
C ARG A 439 14.50 3.95 -22.60
N SER A 440 14.72 3.41 -23.80
CA SER A 440 13.85 2.37 -24.35
C SER A 440 13.90 1.08 -23.54
N SER A 441 15.07 0.73 -22.99
CA SER A 441 15.22 -0.39 -22.05
C SER A 441 14.47 -0.15 -20.72
N ASP A 442 14.55 1.07 -20.17
CA ASP A 442 13.80 1.46 -18.97
C ASP A 442 12.28 1.41 -19.21
N GLU A 443 11.81 1.92 -20.35
CA GLU A 443 10.40 1.86 -20.74
C GLU A 443 9.91 0.41 -20.97
N ALA A 444 10.74 -0.46 -21.53
CA ALA A 444 10.42 -1.88 -21.66
C ALA A 444 10.28 -2.54 -20.28
N PHE A 445 11.24 -2.31 -19.37
CA PHE A 445 11.19 -2.84 -18.01
C PHE A 445 9.95 -2.37 -17.24
N GLN A 446 9.60 -1.07 -17.35
CA GLN A 446 8.39 -0.55 -16.71
C GLN A 446 7.11 -1.18 -17.28
N ARG A 447 7.05 -1.42 -18.59
CA ARG A 447 5.90 -2.13 -19.20
C ARG A 447 5.79 -3.57 -18.72
N ASP A 448 6.90 -4.30 -18.65
CA ASP A 448 6.90 -5.70 -18.19
C ASP A 448 6.50 -5.79 -16.71
N LEU A 449 7.01 -4.90 -15.87
CA LEU A 449 6.63 -4.84 -14.45
C LEU A 449 5.17 -4.43 -14.28
N ALA A 450 4.67 -3.48 -15.09
CA ALA A 450 3.25 -3.10 -15.08
C ALA A 450 2.34 -4.25 -15.53
N ALA A 451 2.77 -5.08 -16.48
CA ALA A 451 2.05 -6.27 -16.91
C ALA A 451 1.95 -7.30 -15.77
N VAL A 452 3.08 -7.59 -15.09
CA VAL A 452 3.11 -8.47 -13.90
C VAL A 452 2.21 -7.94 -12.79
N ASN A 453 2.23 -6.63 -12.52
CA ASN A 453 1.37 -6.02 -11.51
C ASN A 453 -0.11 -6.12 -11.88
N THR A 454 -0.45 -5.91 -13.14
CA THR A 454 -1.83 -6.03 -13.63
C THR A 454 -2.34 -7.46 -13.43
N GLU A 455 -1.54 -8.46 -13.80
CA GLU A 455 -1.86 -9.88 -13.61
C GLU A 455 -2.02 -10.26 -12.14
N ARG A 456 -1.15 -9.74 -11.26
CA ARG A 456 -1.26 -9.90 -9.81
C ARG A 456 -2.61 -9.39 -9.29
N THR A 457 -2.99 -8.17 -9.68
CA THR A 457 -4.28 -7.60 -9.26
C THR A 457 -5.49 -8.36 -9.82
N ALA A 458 -5.36 -8.98 -11.00
CA ALA A 458 -6.39 -9.82 -11.58
C ALA A 458 -6.59 -11.11 -10.77
N ILE A 459 -5.49 -11.80 -10.40
CA ILE A 459 -5.53 -12.99 -9.55
C ILE A 459 -6.17 -12.68 -8.19
N ASP A 460 -5.77 -11.58 -7.55
CA ASP A 460 -6.31 -11.18 -6.25
C ASP A 460 -7.83 -10.90 -6.35
N ARG A 461 -8.24 -10.20 -7.41
CA ARG A 461 -9.65 -9.89 -7.68
C ARG A 461 -10.47 -11.15 -7.95
N ASP A 462 -9.95 -12.07 -8.75
CA ASP A 462 -10.62 -13.31 -9.11
C ASP A 462 -10.75 -14.23 -7.90
N CYS A 463 -9.71 -14.32 -7.06
CA CYS A 463 -9.74 -15.04 -5.80
C CYS A 463 -10.80 -14.46 -4.85
N ALA A 464 -10.83 -13.13 -4.70
CA ALA A 464 -11.82 -12.44 -3.87
C ALA A 464 -13.25 -12.68 -4.39
N ALA A 465 -13.47 -12.56 -5.71
CA ALA A 465 -14.76 -12.82 -6.34
C ALA A 465 -15.21 -14.28 -6.16
N GLN A 466 -14.27 -15.23 -6.24
CA GLN A 466 -14.57 -16.64 -6.00
C GLN A 466 -14.93 -16.91 -4.54
N CYS A 467 -14.20 -16.35 -3.57
CA CYS A 467 -14.52 -16.46 -2.16
C CYS A 467 -15.92 -15.87 -1.86
N ALA A 468 -16.23 -14.69 -2.40
CA ALA A 468 -17.53 -14.06 -2.23
C ALA A 468 -18.68 -14.92 -2.78
N ARG A 469 -18.48 -15.59 -3.94
CA ARG A 469 -19.48 -16.54 -4.48
C ARG A 469 -19.68 -17.75 -3.58
N ILE A 470 -18.62 -18.28 -2.97
CA ILE A 470 -18.68 -19.41 -2.03
C ILE A 470 -19.45 -18.99 -0.77
N ASP A 471 -19.13 -17.82 -0.22
CA ASP A 471 -19.82 -17.28 0.97
C ASP A 471 -21.31 -17.04 0.69
N LEU A 472 -21.66 -16.48 -0.47
CA LEU A 472 -23.06 -16.27 -0.86
C LEU A 472 -23.83 -17.60 -1.02
N ASP A 473 -23.24 -18.62 -1.66
CA ASP A 473 -23.84 -19.96 -1.77
C ASP A 473 -24.05 -20.60 -0.39
N ARG A 474 -23.04 -20.52 0.50
CA ARG A 474 -23.16 -20.99 1.88
C ARG A 474 -24.32 -20.31 2.60
N ASP A 475 -24.36 -18.99 2.58
CA ASP A 475 -25.34 -18.21 3.34
C ASP A 475 -26.77 -18.43 2.80
N THR A 476 -26.92 -18.57 1.48
CA THR A 476 -28.19 -18.91 0.84
C THR A 476 -28.70 -20.28 1.27
N ARG A 477 -27.83 -21.29 1.32
CA ARG A 477 -28.18 -22.65 1.77
C ARG A 477 -28.49 -22.69 3.27
N LEU A 478 -27.72 -21.98 4.09
CA LEU A 478 -27.98 -21.83 5.53
C LEU A 478 -29.33 -21.17 5.78
N ALA A 479 -29.67 -20.11 5.04
CA ALA A 479 -30.98 -19.48 5.11
C ALA A 479 -32.12 -20.45 4.73
N GLY A 480 -31.88 -21.34 3.75
CA GLY A 480 -32.77 -22.45 3.42
C GLY A 480 -33.00 -23.39 4.60
N LEU A 481 -31.93 -23.85 5.25
CA LEU A 481 -32.02 -24.71 6.43
C LEU A 481 -32.76 -24.05 7.60
N VAL A 482 -32.57 -22.75 7.82
CA VAL A 482 -33.30 -22.00 8.86
C VAL A 482 -34.81 -22.03 8.60
N ARG A 483 -35.24 -21.87 7.34
CA ARG A 483 -36.65 -21.99 6.96
C ARG A 483 -37.19 -23.41 7.16
N GLU A 484 -36.42 -24.43 6.78
CA GLU A 484 -36.77 -25.84 7.03
C GLU A 484 -36.87 -26.15 8.54
N ARG A 485 -35.99 -25.57 9.36
CA ARG A 485 -36.07 -25.74 10.83
C ARG A 485 -37.30 -25.06 11.41
N ALA A 486 -37.67 -23.88 10.92
CA ALA A 486 -38.88 -23.17 11.36
C ALA A 486 -40.17 -23.96 11.04
N SER A 487 -40.20 -24.69 9.92
CA SER A 487 -41.36 -25.53 9.58
C SER A 487 -41.47 -26.77 10.48
N LEU A 488 -40.38 -27.21 11.12
CA LEU A 488 -40.39 -28.33 12.06
C LEU A 488 -41.25 -28.05 13.30
N ASP A 489 -41.23 -26.81 13.81
CA ASP A 489 -42.05 -26.42 14.97
C ASP A 489 -43.54 -26.40 14.63
N VAL A 490 -43.87 -25.93 13.42
CA VAL A 490 -45.24 -25.96 12.90
C VAL A 490 -45.71 -27.41 12.73
N TRP A 491 -44.85 -28.26 12.14
CA TRP A 491 -45.12 -29.69 11.99
C TRP A 491 -45.32 -30.38 13.35
N LYS A 492 -44.46 -30.10 14.34
CA LYS A 492 -44.55 -30.67 15.70
C LYS A 492 -45.93 -30.41 16.29
N ARG A 493 -46.42 -29.16 16.26
CA ARG A 493 -47.74 -28.78 16.80
C ARG A 493 -48.88 -29.49 16.07
N ALA A 494 -48.84 -29.51 14.74
CA ALA A 494 -49.87 -30.14 13.91
C ALA A 494 -49.93 -31.66 14.15
N GLU A 495 -48.77 -32.32 14.20
CA GLU A 495 -48.67 -33.76 14.36
C GLU A 495 -49.06 -34.22 15.78
N THR A 496 -48.66 -33.48 16.82
CA THR A 496 -49.12 -33.74 18.19
C THR A 496 -50.64 -33.62 18.29
N ALA A 497 -51.24 -32.59 17.69
CA ALA A 497 -52.69 -32.41 17.68
C ALA A 497 -53.42 -33.56 16.97
N ARG A 498 -52.94 -33.94 15.77
CA ARG A 498 -53.50 -35.04 14.96
C ARG A 498 -53.49 -36.37 15.71
N ARG A 499 -52.31 -36.78 16.23
CA ARG A 499 -52.16 -38.06 16.94
C ARG A 499 -52.93 -38.09 18.27
N SER A 500 -53.02 -36.96 18.97
CA SER A 500 -53.81 -36.87 20.21
C SER A 500 -55.31 -37.02 19.94
N ASP A 501 -55.82 -36.40 18.88
CA ASP A 501 -57.22 -36.56 18.45
C ASP A 501 -57.54 -38.01 18.05
N GLU A 502 -56.66 -38.64 17.27
CA GLU A 502 -56.77 -40.06 16.90
C GLU A 502 -56.81 -40.98 18.13
N GLN A 503 -55.92 -40.76 19.11
CA GLN A 503 -55.91 -41.55 20.34
C GLN A 503 -57.15 -41.31 21.21
N ARG A 504 -57.63 -40.07 21.34
CA ARG A 504 -58.87 -39.77 22.08
C ARG A 504 -60.09 -40.42 21.43
N LYS A 505 -60.19 -40.38 20.10
CA LYS A 505 -61.24 -41.07 19.32
C LYS A 505 -61.18 -42.58 19.53
N ALA A 506 -59.99 -43.18 19.47
CA ALA A 506 -59.80 -44.61 19.71
C ALA A 506 -60.18 -44.99 21.16
N HIS A 507 -59.78 -44.20 22.15
CA HIS A 507 -60.15 -44.43 23.55
C HIS A 507 -61.67 -44.35 23.76
N LEU A 508 -62.32 -43.34 23.18
CA LEU A 508 -63.76 -43.18 23.26
C LEU A 508 -64.49 -44.35 22.60
N ALA A 509 -64.07 -44.75 21.40
CA ALA A 509 -64.64 -45.90 20.69
C ALA A 509 -64.47 -47.20 21.50
N ALA A 510 -63.28 -47.45 22.05
CA ALA A 510 -63.02 -48.60 22.91
C ALA A 510 -63.88 -48.58 24.19
N SER A 511 -64.10 -47.41 24.79
CA SER A 511 -64.95 -47.29 25.97
C SER A 511 -66.43 -47.54 25.66
N LEU A 512 -66.94 -46.98 24.57
CA LEU A 512 -68.32 -47.20 24.12
C LEU A 512 -68.57 -48.66 23.71
N ALA A 513 -67.57 -49.35 23.14
CA ALA A 513 -67.68 -50.75 22.75
C ALA A 513 -67.88 -51.69 23.94
N ARG A 514 -67.44 -51.31 25.15
CA ARG A 514 -67.67 -52.09 26.39
C ARG A 514 -69.13 -52.07 26.85
N HIS A 515 -69.93 -51.11 26.39
CA HIS A 515 -71.33 -50.99 26.78
C HIS A 515 -72.23 -51.67 25.75
N ARG A 516 -72.57 -52.95 26.02
CA ARG A 516 -73.49 -53.74 25.19
C ARG A 516 -74.93 -53.31 25.40
N LEU A 517 -75.69 -53.28 24.31
CA LEU A 517 -77.11 -53.01 24.33
C LEU A 517 -77.90 -54.15 24.99
N ASP A 518 -77.37 -55.38 25.05
CA ASP A 518 -78.05 -56.56 25.59
C ASP A 518 -78.36 -56.48 27.11
N GLY A 519 -77.69 -55.57 27.84
CA GLY A 519 -77.90 -55.34 29.28
C GLY A 519 -78.29 -53.91 29.67
N ALA A 520 -78.47 -52.99 28.73
CA ALA A 520 -78.72 -51.57 29.02
C ALA A 520 -80.15 -51.32 29.53
N GLN A 521 -80.42 -50.26 30.30
CA GLN A 521 -81.80 -49.84 30.59
C GLN A 521 -82.12 -48.62 29.73
N VAL A 522 -82.76 -48.84 28.57
CA VAL A 522 -83.15 -47.77 27.65
C VAL A 522 -84.68 -47.73 27.57
N PRO A 523 -85.33 -46.59 27.91
CA PRO A 523 -86.78 -46.46 27.88
C PRO A 523 -87.39 -46.86 26.53
N GLY A 524 -88.39 -47.75 26.56
CA GLY A 524 -89.09 -48.20 25.34
C GLY A 524 -88.33 -49.21 24.48
N ILE A 525 -87.15 -49.70 24.90
CA ILE A 525 -86.35 -50.71 24.19
C ILE A 525 -86.30 -52.01 25.01
N GLY A 526 -87.23 -52.93 24.71
CA GLY A 526 -87.31 -54.27 25.29
C GLY A 526 -86.42 -55.31 24.60
N ARG A 527 -86.50 -56.59 25.01
CA ARG A 527 -85.67 -57.68 24.46
C ARG A 527 -85.79 -57.86 22.95
N THR A 528 -87.00 -57.84 22.40
CA THR A 528 -87.27 -58.01 20.96
C THR A 528 -86.60 -56.93 20.11
N ILE A 529 -86.70 -55.67 20.54
CA ILE A 529 -86.13 -54.51 19.84
C ILE A 529 -84.59 -54.55 19.90
N ARG A 530 -83.99 -55.09 20.96
CA ARG A 530 -82.53 -55.26 21.07
C ARG A 530 -82.01 -56.32 20.10
N ALA A 531 -82.71 -57.44 19.98
CA ALA A 531 -82.37 -58.49 19.02
C ALA A 531 -82.44 -57.94 17.58
N GLU A 532 -83.45 -57.13 17.28
CA GLU A 532 -83.59 -56.45 15.99
C GLU A 532 -82.45 -55.44 15.78
N LEU A 533 -82.17 -54.55 16.73
CA LEU A 533 -81.03 -53.61 16.65
C LEU A 533 -79.69 -54.33 16.42
N ALA A 534 -79.45 -55.46 17.11
CA ALA A 534 -78.27 -56.28 16.92
C ALA A 534 -78.20 -56.90 15.51
N ALA A 535 -79.33 -57.34 14.95
CA ALA A 535 -79.40 -57.84 13.56
C ALA A 535 -79.07 -56.77 12.52
N TYR A 536 -79.35 -55.50 12.82
CA TYR A 536 -78.94 -54.35 12.01
C TYR A 536 -77.51 -53.84 12.33
N GLY A 537 -76.73 -54.61 13.09
CA GLY A 537 -75.33 -54.31 13.42
C GLY A 537 -75.14 -53.35 14.58
N ILE A 538 -76.17 -53.09 15.39
CA ILE A 538 -76.14 -52.16 16.52
C ILE A 538 -76.21 -52.97 17.82
N ALA A 539 -75.05 -53.46 18.27
CA ALA A 539 -74.95 -54.29 19.47
C ALA A 539 -74.35 -53.55 20.68
N THR A 540 -73.60 -52.47 20.45
CA THR A 540 -72.92 -51.68 21.47
C THR A 540 -73.11 -50.19 21.23
N ALA A 541 -72.80 -49.37 22.24
CA ALA A 541 -72.81 -47.92 22.11
C ALA A 541 -71.78 -47.37 21.09
N ALA A 542 -70.81 -48.18 20.65
CA ALA A 542 -69.83 -47.81 19.62
C ALA A 542 -70.31 -48.08 18.18
N ASP A 543 -71.36 -48.88 17.99
CA ASP A 543 -71.77 -49.35 16.65
C ASP A 543 -72.59 -48.33 15.86
N PHE A 544 -73.00 -47.25 16.50
CA PHE A 544 -73.70 -46.14 15.87
C PHE A 544 -73.14 -44.79 16.35
N LEU A 545 -73.31 -43.75 15.54
CA LEU A 545 -72.76 -42.41 15.72
C LEU A 545 -73.81 -41.40 16.19
N GLY A 546 -75.07 -41.63 15.83
CA GLY A 546 -76.21 -40.78 16.18
C GLY A 546 -77.47 -41.20 15.44
N ILE A 547 -78.49 -40.34 15.48
CA ILE A 547 -79.77 -40.54 14.80
C ILE A 547 -80.08 -39.37 13.86
N GLN A 548 -80.83 -39.64 12.79
CA GLN A 548 -81.42 -38.65 11.91
C GLN A 548 -82.94 -38.84 11.89
N ILE A 549 -83.67 -37.75 12.07
CA ILE A 549 -85.14 -37.76 12.09
C ILE A 549 -85.61 -37.00 10.87
N ASN A 550 -86.23 -37.72 9.93
CA ASN A 550 -86.81 -37.11 8.74
C ASN A 550 -88.29 -36.83 9.04
N PRO A 551 -88.73 -35.56 9.01
CA PRO A 551 -90.13 -35.21 9.27
C PRO A 551 -91.03 -35.74 8.15
N GLY A 552 -92.19 -36.27 8.53
CA GLY A 552 -93.23 -36.66 7.59
C GLY A 552 -94.00 -35.45 7.05
N PHE A 553 -94.73 -35.64 5.95
CA PHE A 553 -95.62 -34.61 5.38
C PHE A 553 -96.68 -34.23 6.43
N ASN A 554 -96.85 -32.92 6.72
CA ASN A 554 -97.72 -32.37 7.77
C ASN A 554 -97.39 -32.76 9.23
N GLY A 555 -96.14 -33.15 9.54
CA GLY A 555 -95.72 -33.41 10.92
C GLY A 555 -96.27 -34.70 11.53
N GLN A 556 -96.97 -35.52 10.73
CA GLN A 556 -97.40 -36.86 11.12
C GLN A 556 -96.45 -37.91 10.50
N ASN A 557 -96.05 -38.90 11.31
CA ASN A 557 -95.15 -40.02 10.96
C ASN A 557 -93.69 -39.65 10.60
N SER A 558 -92.95 -39.09 11.55
CA SER A 558 -91.48 -38.97 11.46
C SER A 558 -90.80 -40.33 11.29
N THR A 559 -89.85 -40.44 10.35
CA THR A 559 -89.01 -41.64 10.21
C THR A 559 -87.67 -41.42 10.91
N ALA A 560 -87.33 -42.30 11.84
CA ALA A 560 -86.02 -42.31 12.48
C ALA A 560 -85.05 -43.24 11.74
N LEU A 561 -83.86 -42.72 11.46
CA LEU A 561 -82.73 -43.44 10.88
C LEU A 561 -81.59 -43.43 11.89
N ILE A 562 -80.90 -44.55 12.05
CA ILE A 562 -79.72 -44.66 12.91
C ILE A 562 -78.48 -44.60 12.02
N LEU A 563 -77.55 -43.71 12.33
CA LEU A 563 -76.27 -43.60 11.63
C LEU A 563 -75.29 -44.60 12.25
N ARG A 564 -74.94 -45.66 11.52
CA ARG A 564 -73.97 -46.67 11.96
C ARG A 564 -72.52 -46.16 11.93
N LYS A 565 -71.62 -46.88 12.59
CA LYS A 565 -70.17 -46.57 12.63
C LYS A 565 -69.47 -46.59 11.27
N ASP A 566 -70.03 -47.29 10.30
CA ASP A 566 -69.60 -47.32 8.89
C ASP A 566 -70.23 -46.18 8.06
N HIS A 567 -70.84 -45.20 8.72
CA HIS A 567 -71.51 -44.05 8.13
C HIS A 567 -72.75 -44.37 7.29
N GLN A 568 -73.32 -45.57 7.41
CA GLN A 568 -74.58 -45.92 6.76
C GLN A 568 -75.79 -45.57 7.63
N LEU A 569 -76.83 -44.98 7.01
CA LEU A 569 -78.11 -44.73 7.65
C LEU A 569 -79.00 -45.96 7.51
N VAL A 570 -79.43 -46.53 8.63
CA VAL A 570 -80.32 -47.70 8.65
C VAL A 570 -81.64 -47.37 9.31
N LYS A 571 -82.74 -47.79 8.69
CA LYS A 571 -84.09 -47.75 9.27
C LYS A 571 -84.35 -49.07 9.99
N VAL A 572 -84.59 -49.00 11.30
CA VAL A 572 -84.96 -50.17 12.09
C VAL A 572 -86.47 -50.15 12.32
N PRO A 573 -87.24 -51.10 11.75
CA PRO A 573 -88.71 -51.06 11.72
C PRO A 573 -89.39 -50.74 13.05
N GLN A 574 -88.94 -51.31 14.17
CA GLN A 574 -89.56 -51.10 15.48
C GLN A 574 -89.00 -49.90 16.27
N VAL A 575 -88.12 -49.09 15.68
CA VAL A 575 -87.50 -47.93 16.32
C VAL A 575 -88.00 -46.64 15.69
N GLY A 576 -89.14 -46.16 16.20
CA GLY A 576 -89.67 -44.84 15.86
C GLY A 576 -88.93 -43.70 16.57
N GLU A 577 -89.35 -42.46 16.32
CA GLU A 577 -88.70 -41.24 16.83
C GLU A 577 -88.39 -41.26 18.34
N VAL A 578 -89.38 -41.61 19.17
CA VAL A 578 -89.24 -41.61 20.64
C VAL A 578 -88.16 -42.61 21.10
N ARG A 579 -88.16 -43.81 20.51
CA ARG A 579 -87.18 -44.87 20.85
C ARG A 579 -85.79 -44.53 20.31
N ALA A 580 -85.70 -43.94 19.12
CA ALA A 580 -84.44 -43.46 18.56
C ALA A 580 -83.82 -42.37 19.44
N ARG A 581 -84.62 -41.38 19.91
CA ARG A 581 -84.17 -40.34 20.83
C ARG A 581 -83.71 -40.90 22.18
N ALA A 582 -84.39 -41.91 22.72
CA ALA A 582 -83.98 -42.59 23.95
C ALA A 582 -82.66 -43.37 23.77
N LEU A 583 -82.49 -44.04 22.63
CA LEU A 583 -81.25 -44.74 22.28
C LEU A 583 -80.06 -43.78 22.12
N ASP A 584 -80.29 -42.63 21.47
CA ASP A 584 -79.29 -41.58 21.30
C ASP A 584 -78.93 -40.90 22.64
N ALA A 585 -79.91 -40.64 23.51
CA ALA A 585 -79.68 -40.12 24.86
C ALA A 585 -78.81 -41.07 25.70
N TRP A 586 -79.13 -42.36 25.72
CA TRP A 586 -78.33 -43.37 26.42
C TRP A 586 -76.87 -43.38 25.94
N ARG A 587 -76.64 -43.31 24.63
CA ARG A 587 -75.29 -43.24 24.07
C ARG A 587 -74.60 -41.92 24.41
N ARG A 588 -75.31 -40.78 24.37
CA ARG A 588 -74.76 -39.47 24.74
C ARG A 588 -74.29 -39.46 26.19
N ASP A 589 -75.07 -40.01 27.12
CA ASP A 589 -74.68 -40.11 28.53
C ASP A 589 -73.41 -40.95 28.72
N LEU A 590 -73.32 -42.10 28.03
CA LEU A 590 -72.13 -42.95 28.05
C LEU A 590 -70.91 -42.26 27.43
N ARG A 591 -71.11 -41.50 26.34
CA ARG A 591 -70.07 -40.70 25.70
C ARG A 591 -69.56 -39.61 26.65
N ASP A 592 -70.45 -38.87 27.28
CA ASP A 592 -70.10 -37.78 28.19
C ASP A 592 -69.37 -38.32 29.43
N ALA A 593 -69.78 -39.48 29.94
CA ALA A 593 -69.07 -40.18 31.00
C ALA A 593 -67.68 -40.68 30.56
N ALA A 594 -67.54 -41.18 29.33
CA ALA A 594 -66.27 -41.62 28.78
C ALA A 594 -65.31 -40.45 28.51
N VAL A 595 -65.81 -39.32 28.02
CA VAL A 595 -65.02 -38.08 27.83
C VAL A 595 -64.43 -37.59 29.16
N LYS A 596 -65.20 -37.65 30.25
CA LYS A 596 -64.72 -37.29 31.60
C LYS A 596 -63.63 -38.23 32.14
N LYS A 597 -63.54 -39.46 31.63
CA LYS A 597 -62.60 -40.49 32.08
C LYS A 597 -61.37 -40.63 31.18
N VAL A 598 -61.19 -39.76 30.18
CA VAL A 598 -60.01 -39.79 29.31
C VAL A 598 -58.74 -39.59 30.17
N PRO A 599 -57.75 -40.50 30.10
CA PRO A 599 -56.52 -40.38 30.87
C PRO A 599 -55.77 -39.08 30.54
N LYS A 600 -55.33 -38.35 31.57
CA LYS A 600 -54.62 -37.07 31.42
C LYS A 600 -53.21 -37.24 30.84
N ASP A 601 -52.66 -38.44 30.93
CA ASP A 601 -51.33 -38.85 30.47
C ASP A 601 -51.30 -39.31 28.99
N LEU A 602 -52.46 -39.46 28.36
CA LEU A 602 -52.59 -39.83 26.95
C LEU A 602 -51.83 -38.84 26.05
N ASP A 603 -52.08 -37.54 26.26
CA ASP A 603 -51.44 -36.46 25.49
C ASP A 603 -49.93 -36.36 25.78
N VAL A 604 -49.49 -36.75 27.00
CA VAL A 604 -48.08 -36.75 27.40
C VAL A 604 -47.30 -37.81 26.60
N THR A 605 -47.90 -38.98 26.41
CA THR A 605 -47.26 -40.08 25.66
C THR A 605 -47.10 -39.72 24.18
N VAL A 606 -48.12 -39.12 23.56
CA VAL A 606 -48.05 -38.60 22.18
C VAL A 606 -46.99 -37.52 22.05
N THR A 607 -46.97 -36.57 22.99
CA THR A 607 -46.02 -35.46 22.98
C THR A 607 -44.58 -35.98 23.05
N LYS A 608 -44.27 -36.91 23.95
CA LYS A 608 -42.94 -37.53 24.05
C LYS A 608 -42.50 -38.22 22.75
N ALA A 609 -43.41 -38.95 22.10
CA ALA A 609 -43.09 -39.64 20.84
C ALA A 609 -42.79 -38.66 19.70
N VAL A 610 -43.60 -37.61 19.54
CA VAL A 610 -43.38 -36.55 18.52
C VAL A 610 -42.11 -35.75 18.83
N GLU A 611 -41.82 -35.48 20.11
CA GLU A 611 -40.58 -34.81 20.52
C GLU A 611 -39.33 -35.62 20.23
N ALA A 612 -39.36 -36.94 20.43
CA ALA A 612 -38.25 -37.83 20.06
C ALA A 612 -38.00 -37.81 18.53
N GLU A 613 -39.05 -37.80 17.71
CA GLU A 613 -38.93 -37.70 16.25
C GLU A 613 -38.40 -36.32 15.81
N ALA A 614 -38.91 -35.24 16.43
CA ALA A 614 -38.41 -33.89 16.19
C ALA A 614 -36.94 -33.74 16.60
N GLY A 615 -36.51 -34.40 17.68
CA GLY A 615 -35.11 -34.45 18.11
C GLY A 615 -34.19 -35.07 17.06
N LYS A 616 -34.62 -36.18 16.43
CA LYS A 616 -33.86 -36.81 15.33
C LYS A 616 -33.72 -35.88 14.12
N ARG A 617 -34.80 -35.21 13.71
CA ARG A 617 -34.78 -34.23 12.60
C ARG A 617 -33.90 -33.02 12.93
N THR A 618 -33.92 -32.55 14.17
CA THR A 618 -33.05 -31.46 14.65
C THR A 618 -31.57 -31.83 14.57
N ALA A 619 -31.21 -33.06 14.96
CA ALA A 619 -29.84 -33.55 14.83
C ALA A 619 -29.39 -33.61 13.36
N GLN A 620 -30.26 -34.07 12.46
CA GLN A 620 -29.98 -34.09 11.01
C GLN A 620 -29.76 -32.68 10.44
N PHE A 621 -30.51 -31.67 10.90
CA PHE A 621 -30.27 -30.28 10.50
C PHE A 621 -28.92 -29.77 10.99
N ALA A 622 -28.52 -30.10 12.22
CA ALA A 622 -27.22 -29.72 12.76
C ALA A 622 -26.06 -30.39 11.97
N ASP A 623 -26.22 -31.65 11.55
CA ASP A 623 -25.25 -32.33 10.69
C ASP A 623 -25.14 -31.66 9.32
N ARG A 624 -26.27 -31.36 8.67
CA ARG A 624 -26.30 -30.65 7.37
C ARG A 624 -25.66 -29.27 7.48
N GLU A 625 -25.94 -28.52 8.56
CA GLU A 625 -25.32 -27.22 8.81
C GLU A 625 -23.80 -27.34 8.94
N ARG A 626 -23.30 -28.32 9.70
CA ARG A 626 -21.87 -28.60 9.82
C ARG A 626 -21.24 -28.94 8.47
N GLN A 627 -21.86 -29.84 7.71
CA GLN A 627 -21.37 -30.25 6.39
C GLN A 627 -21.27 -29.07 5.42
N LEU A 628 -22.30 -28.21 5.36
CA LEU A 628 -22.28 -27.02 4.50
C LEU A 628 -21.16 -26.04 4.86
N LYS A 629 -20.89 -25.85 6.17
CA LYS A 629 -19.79 -24.99 6.63
C LYS A 629 -18.44 -25.58 6.25
N CYS A 630 -18.21 -26.87 6.54
CA CYS A 630 -16.96 -27.54 6.16
C CYS A 630 -16.72 -27.51 4.66
N ASP A 631 -17.72 -27.83 3.84
CA ASP A 631 -17.61 -27.80 2.37
C ASP A 631 -17.30 -26.39 1.84
N ALA A 632 -17.92 -25.34 2.39
CA ALA A 632 -17.58 -23.97 2.03
C ALA A 632 -16.14 -23.61 2.41
N ASP A 633 -15.69 -24.01 3.60
CA ASP A 633 -14.32 -23.77 4.06
C ASP A 633 -13.28 -24.53 3.21
N ASP A 634 -13.56 -25.78 2.82
CA ASP A 634 -12.74 -26.57 1.91
C ASP A 634 -12.62 -25.92 0.53
N ARG A 635 -13.76 -25.52 -0.05
CA ARG A 635 -13.80 -24.80 -1.34
C ARG A 635 -13.02 -23.49 -1.26
N ARG A 636 -13.12 -22.77 -0.14
CA ARG A 636 -12.38 -21.52 0.10
C ARG A 636 -10.88 -21.76 0.22
N ARG A 637 -10.45 -22.76 0.99
CA ARG A 637 -9.04 -23.18 1.08
C ARG A 637 -8.47 -23.54 -0.30
N ALA A 638 -9.21 -24.28 -1.11
CA ALA A 638 -8.79 -24.65 -2.46
C ALA A 638 -8.70 -23.44 -3.41
N ALA A 639 -9.58 -22.43 -3.27
CA ALA A 639 -9.49 -21.18 -4.04
C ALA A 639 -8.25 -20.36 -3.64
N LEU A 640 -7.98 -20.23 -2.34
CA LEU A 640 -6.80 -19.54 -1.82
C LEU A 640 -5.49 -20.24 -2.22
N ALA A 641 -5.46 -21.58 -2.16
CA ALA A 641 -4.29 -22.36 -2.58
C ALA A 641 -3.96 -22.14 -4.07
N ARG A 642 -4.98 -22.14 -4.94
CA ARG A 642 -4.81 -21.85 -6.37
C ARG A 642 -4.27 -20.43 -6.61
N ALA A 643 -4.81 -19.43 -5.93
CA ALA A 643 -4.33 -18.07 -6.03
C ALA A 643 -2.88 -17.94 -5.57
N ARG A 644 -2.52 -18.61 -4.46
CA ARG A 644 -1.14 -18.66 -3.96
C ARG A 644 -0.18 -19.26 -4.98
N THR A 645 -0.49 -20.41 -5.57
CA THR A 645 0.36 -21.03 -6.60
C THR A 645 0.53 -20.13 -7.83
N ALA A 646 -0.55 -19.46 -8.27
CA ALA A 646 -0.47 -18.49 -9.36
C ALA A 646 0.43 -17.28 -8.99
N GLN A 647 0.33 -16.80 -7.76
CA GLN A 647 1.14 -15.70 -7.25
C GLN A 647 2.62 -16.07 -7.10
N GLU A 648 2.93 -17.29 -6.67
CA GLU A 648 4.30 -17.84 -6.64
C GLU A 648 4.92 -17.88 -8.04
N THR A 649 4.13 -18.27 -9.06
CA THR A 649 4.56 -18.24 -10.47
C THR A 649 4.85 -16.81 -10.95
N LEU A 650 4.02 -15.84 -10.56
CA LEU A 650 4.25 -14.43 -10.87
C LEU A 650 5.52 -13.88 -10.21
N VAL A 651 5.79 -14.25 -8.96
CA VAL A 651 7.01 -13.84 -8.26
C VAL A 651 8.25 -14.36 -8.99
N ALA A 652 8.24 -15.61 -9.47
CA ALA A 652 9.33 -16.16 -10.27
C ALA A 652 9.52 -15.39 -11.59
N ARG A 653 8.42 -15.02 -12.27
CA ARG A 653 8.47 -14.20 -13.48
C ARG A 653 9.00 -12.78 -13.22
N GLU A 654 8.57 -12.15 -12.13
CA GLU A 654 9.05 -10.83 -11.71
C GLU A 654 10.56 -10.85 -11.45
N GLN A 655 11.05 -11.88 -10.76
CA GLN A 655 12.48 -12.09 -10.54
C GLN A 655 13.25 -12.23 -11.86
N GLY A 656 12.69 -12.96 -12.84
CA GLY A 656 13.25 -13.05 -14.19
C GLY A 656 13.38 -11.68 -14.86
N VAL A 657 12.30 -10.90 -14.90
CA VAL A 657 12.29 -9.55 -15.48
C VAL A 657 13.32 -8.62 -14.80
N ARG A 658 13.46 -8.72 -13.47
CA ARG A 658 14.45 -7.94 -12.71
C ARG A 658 15.89 -8.40 -13.00
N ALA A 659 16.11 -9.70 -13.14
CA ALA A 659 17.42 -10.26 -13.48
C ALA A 659 17.85 -9.80 -14.89
N ASP A 660 16.94 -9.86 -15.86
CA ASP A 660 17.17 -9.38 -17.23
C ASP A 660 17.52 -7.89 -17.25
N ARG A 661 16.80 -7.07 -16.46
CA ARG A 661 17.11 -5.63 -16.31
C ARG A 661 18.46 -5.38 -15.65
N ALA A 662 18.84 -6.18 -14.65
CA ALA A 662 20.13 -6.07 -13.99
C ALA A 662 21.27 -6.38 -14.96
N ALA A 663 21.14 -7.46 -15.75
CA ALA A 663 22.10 -7.81 -16.79
C ALA A 663 22.21 -6.72 -17.86
N ALA A 664 21.08 -6.18 -18.34
CA ALA A 664 21.04 -5.06 -19.28
C ALA A 664 21.64 -3.77 -18.70
N SER A 665 21.48 -3.50 -17.38
CA SER A 665 22.09 -2.31 -16.75
C SER A 665 23.60 -2.35 -16.83
N VAL A 666 24.18 -3.51 -16.48
CA VAL A 666 25.64 -3.66 -16.41
C VAL A 666 26.29 -3.43 -17.77
N SER A 667 25.67 -3.93 -18.86
CA SER A 667 26.18 -3.70 -20.21
C SER A 667 26.05 -2.23 -20.65
N LEU A 668 24.90 -1.61 -20.37
CA LEU A 668 24.65 -0.20 -20.70
C LEU A 668 25.55 0.76 -19.89
N ASP A 669 25.75 0.49 -18.60
CA ASP A 669 26.59 1.31 -17.72
C ASP A 669 28.08 1.21 -18.10
N ARG A 670 28.56 0.02 -18.52
CA ARG A 670 29.91 -0.14 -19.09
C ARG A 670 30.08 0.63 -20.41
N ALA A 671 29.10 0.53 -21.31
CA ALA A 671 29.13 1.26 -22.58
C ALA A 671 29.10 2.79 -22.35
N ALA A 672 28.29 3.26 -21.41
CA ALA A 672 28.23 4.68 -21.04
C ALA A 672 29.55 5.19 -20.43
N ALA A 673 30.22 4.38 -19.60
CA ALA A 673 31.52 4.71 -19.02
C ALA A 673 32.61 4.84 -20.09
N ASP A 674 32.67 3.89 -21.05
CA ASP A 674 33.61 3.94 -22.18
C ASP A 674 33.38 5.17 -23.06
N LEU A 675 32.12 5.45 -23.44
CA LEU A 675 31.77 6.64 -24.22
C LEU A 675 32.10 7.94 -23.49
N THR A 676 31.90 7.99 -22.16
CA THR A 676 32.26 9.17 -21.35
C THR A 676 33.78 9.38 -21.34
N ALA A 677 34.56 8.30 -21.21
CA ALA A 677 36.01 8.36 -21.26
C ALA A 677 36.50 8.85 -22.63
N ARG A 678 36.01 8.27 -23.73
CA ARG A 678 36.34 8.67 -25.11
C ARG A 678 35.97 10.12 -25.39
N ARG A 679 34.78 10.56 -24.96
CA ARG A 679 34.33 11.96 -25.08
C ARG A 679 35.27 12.92 -24.36
N SER A 680 35.68 12.59 -23.14
CA SER A 680 36.62 13.41 -22.37
C SER A 680 38.00 13.51 -23.05
N GLN A 681 38.50 12.41 -23.61
CA GLN A 681 39.77 12.37 -24.32
C GLN A 681 39.71 13.20 -25.61
N GLN A 682 38.61 13.10 -26.35
CA GLN A 682 38.42 13.85 -27.59
C GLN A 682 38.27 15.35 -27.34
N LEU A 683 37.59 15.76 -26.26
CA LEU A 683 37.50 17.16 -25.86
C LEU A 683 38.89 17.74 -25.54
N ARG A 684 39.72 17.00 -24.82
CA ARG A 684 41.12 17.39 -24.56
C ARG A 684 41.92 17.52 -25.85
N LEU A 685 41.80 16.57 -26.78
CA LEU A 685 42.49 16.61 -28.06
C LEU A 685 42.09 17.85 -28.88
N VAL A 686 40.79 18.12 -28.99
CA VAL A 686 40.28 19.31 -29.70
C VAL A 686 40.78 20.60 -29.04
N GLY A 687 40.76 20.69 -27.71
CA GLY A 687 41.30 21.85 -26.98
C GLY A 687 42.79 22.08 -27.26
N THR A 688 43.60 21.03 -27.24
CA THR A 688 45.04 21.11 -27.55
C THR A 688 45.29 21.52 -29.00
N LEU A 689 44.63 20.90 -29.98
CA LEU A 689 44.78 21.25 -31.39
C LEU A 689 44.29 22.68 -31.68
N GLN A 690 43.24 23.14 -31.00
CA GLN A 690 42.75 24.51 -31.14
C GLN A 690 43.77 25.53 -30.62
N ARG A 691 44.43 25.25 -29.49
CA ARG A 691 45.57 26.05 -29.00
C ARG A 691 46.72 26.07 -30.01
N THR A 692 47.07 24.91 -30.60
CA THR A 692 48.10 24.82 -31.65
C THR A 692 47.76 25.70 -32.85
N VAL A 693 46.52 25.64 -33.36
CA VAL A 693 46.06 26.48 -34.48
C VAL A 693 46.10 27.98 -34.14
N SER A 694 45.68 28.38 -32.93
CA SER A 694 45.75 29.78 -32.49
C SER A 694 47.18 30.33 -32.43
N GLY A 695 48.18 29.48 -32.16
CA GLY A 695 49.60 29.86 -32.25
C GLY A 695 50.06 30.30 -33.65
N PHE A 696 49.30 29.95 -34.70
CA PHE A 696 49.57 30.31 -36.10
C PHE A 696 48.75 31.50 -36.60
N GLU A 697 47.92 32.16 -35.80
CA GLU A 697 47.07 33.28 -36.25
C GLU A 697 47.87 34.45 -36.87
N GLY A 698 49.11 34.66 -36.42
CA GLY A 698 50.05 35.65 -36.97
C GLY A 698 50.78 35.24 -38.27
N THR A 699 50.52 34.05 -38.81
CA THR A 699 51.18 33.51 -40.02
C THR A 699 50.33 33.59 -41.29
N GLY A 700 49.14 34.18 -41.18
CA GLY A 700 48.22 34.35 -42.32
C GLY A 700 48.77 35.27 -43.42
N LEU A 701 48.19 35.16 -44.62
CA LEU A 701 48.56 35.97 -45.79
C LEU A 701 48.60 37.49 -45.50
N PRO A 702 47.63 38.08 -44.77
CA PRO A 702 47.65 39.51 -44.46
C PRO A 702 48.83 39.89 -43.54
N HIS A 703 49.15 39.04 -42.56
CA HIS A 703 50.29 39.25 -41.66
C HIS A 703 51.62 39.08 -42.40
N TYR A 704 51.71 38.15 -43.35
CA TYR A 704 52.90 37.98 -44.19
C TYR A 704 53.13 39.15 -45.14
N LEU A 705 52.07 39.71 -45.72
CA LEU A 705 52.14 40.95 -46.51
C LEU A 705 52.55 42.15 -45.66
N ALA A 706 51.97 42.28 -44.45
CA ALA A 706 52.34 43.32 -43.51
C ALA A 706 53.81 43.18 -43.04
N ALA A 707 54.30 41.97 -42.82
CA ALA A 707 55.70 41.70 -42.46
C ALA A 707 56.67 42.08 -43.58
N LEU A 708 56.29 41.83 -44.84
CA LEU A 708 57.09 42.20 -46.02
C LEU A 708 57.17 43.70 -46.27
N THR A 709 56.09 44.43 -45.98
CA THR A 709 56.05 45.89 -46.13
C THR A 709 56.75 46.61 -44.97
N THR A 710 56.65 46.09 -43.75
CA THR A 710 57.23 46.71 -42.54
C THR A 710 58.64 46.21 -42.19
N GLY A 711 59.08 45.10 -42.78
CA GLY A 711 60.35 44.45 -42.48
C GLY A 711 60.38 43.68 -41.13
N ARG A 712 59.25 43.57 -40.43
CA ARG A 712 59.12 42.88 -39.13
C ARG A 712 58.64 41.45 -39.33
N PHE A 713 59.52 40.47 -39.12
CA PHE A 713 59.27 39.03 -39.25
C PHE A 713 59.33 38.30 -37.91
#